data_AF-A0A7X2LQA3-F1
#
_entry.id   AF-A0A7X2LQA3-F1
#
_cell.length_a   1.000
_cell.length_b   1.000
_cell.length_c   1.000
_cell.angle_alpha   90.00
_cell.angle_beta   90.00
_cell.angle_gamma   90.00
#
_symmetry.space_group_name_H-M   'P 1'
#
loop_
_entity.id
_entity.type
_entity.pdbx_description
1 polymer ?
#
loop_
_entity_poly.entity_id
_entity_poly.type
_entity_poly.pdbx_seq_one_letter_code
_entity_poly.pdbx_strand_id
1 'polypeptide(L)'
;MATVTQVTSITSSGLTYIDALLSNSPNWNYLTPASNTIYYTFSVAGNNESGNSDILSAPLAFSTSQQSATRTAMAYIAQLTGITFTETTNTSLAQVHFANANIDGAQVAGLCSSSYNYSYNQNNVVTAYEASAYIYMDNVEWGNENANLAAGGQGYETLLHELGHMLGLKHPFDDSPNLPTAVDTTAYTLMSYTQVGSHKSVFQEYDIAALKWLYGGDGLAGTLGVNSTSGARWLAGTSVVDTLTGTSANDTLEGDGGNDILNGGAGTDTAYYNGARSAYTMTQVNSTTWTVAGAEGTDTLTNMEMLRFTDGTISLSSLTADTTPPTAPTLTVGAGTSNARPVFSGTTEAGAKVEVFDGSTSLGTATANSSGAWTLTPSSLTDGTHTITAKATDAAGNTSAASTAKSVTVDTTPPVVPTLTVGTGVSSSRPVFSGVTEASAKVEVFDGSTSLGTATANSSGAWSLTPSDLAGGTHSITAKATDAAGNTSAASTAKSVSVVLADTTPPDAPTLNVSTGSATNRPLFSGIAEAGAKVEVFDGAGSLGTATAGANGAWSFTPDVLSNGSHSVTARASDAAGNTSAASAARSVTIASTLNLSGSTGGDTLTATSGNNYIDAGAGADTVAFSGNRANFTVKATSAGFSVTDTVGTGGIDQLVNVERLKFGDKMVGLDIDGVGGQAYRVYQAAFDRTPDLAGLGYWISQMDKGVSQRDVAASFVASKEFADLYGSNPTNLAYITKLYNNVLHRAPEQAGLDYWVGVMNSGGATRSEVLAFFSEGTENKELVIKTIANGFDYTPWVG
;
A
#
# COMPACT_ATOMS: atom_id res chain seq x y z
N MET A 1 -9.80 -43.87 88.36
CA MET A 1 -11.02 -43.05 88.50
C MET A 1 -10.66 -41.60 88.28
N ALA A 2 -11.31 -40.94 87.30
CA ALA A 2 -11.69 -39.53 87.31
C ALA A 2 -12.77 -39.36 86.22
N THR A 3 -13.92 -38.77 86.56
CA THR A 3 -15.00 -38.41 85.63
C THR A 3 -14.75 -37.02 85.05
N VAL A 4 -15.02 -36.83 83.76
CA VAL A 4 -14.81 -35.59 82.99
C VAL A 4 -15.84 -34.51 83.37
N THR A 5 -15.76 -34.02 84.60
CA THR A 5 -16.35 -32.71 84.99
C THR A 5 -15.30 -31.83 85.68
N GLN A 6 -14.01 -32.19 85.58
CA GLN A 6 -12.87 -31.43 86.12
C GLN A 6 -11.71 -31.32 85.11
N VAL A 7 -12.00 -30.91 83.86
CA VAL A 7 -10.97 -30.51 82.90
C VAL A 7 -11.31 -29.13 82.32
N THR A 8 -11.34 -28.12 83.18
CA THR A 8 -11.22 -26.70 82.81
C THR A 8 -9.89 -26.11 83.27
N SER A 9 -8.96 -26.95 83.71
CA SER A 9 -7.59 -26.56 84.06
C SER A 9 -6.60 -27.53 83.41
N ILE A 10 -5.76 -26.99 82.51
CA ILE A 10 -4.55 -27.67 82.01
C ILE A 10 -3.67 -27.94 83.23
N THR A 11 -3.65 -29.18 83.72
CA THR A 11 -2.61 -29.63 84.64
C THR A 11 -1.44 -30.15 83.82
N SER A 12 -0.35 -29.40 83.91
CA SER A 12 1.01 -29.70 83.49
C SER A 12 1.42 -31.16 83.74
N SER A 13 1.48 -31.98 82.69
CA SER A 13 2.56 -32.92 82.34
C SER A 13 2.08 -33.93 81.30
N GLY A 14 2.40 -33.71 80.02
CA GLY A 14 2.11 -34.63 78.90
C GLY A 14 2.84 -35.98 78.95
N LEU A 15 3.57 -36.26 80.04
CA LEU A 15 4.36 -37.48 80.23
C LEU A 15 3.52 -38.71 80.64
N THR A 16 2.36 -38.52 81.28
CA THR A 16 1.60 -39.67 81.83
C THR A 16 0.80 -40.46 80.79
N TYR A 17 0.55 -39.91 79.59
CA TYR A 17 -0.20 -40.61 78.54
C TYR A 17 0.68 -41.43 77.59
N ILE A 18 1.95 -41.03 77.39
CA ILE A 18 2.91 -41.80 76.58
C ILE A 18 3.50 -42.97 77.40
N ASP A 19 3.70 -42.81 78.71
CA ASP A 19 4.21 -43.88 79.58
C ASP A 19 3.26 -45.10 79.69
N ALA A 20 1.95 -44.92 79.49
CA ALA A 20 0.98 -46.02 79.55
C ALA A 20 1.01 -46.95 78.32
N LEU A 21 1.55 -46.49 77.19
CA LEU A 21 1.63 -47.25 75.94
C LEU A 21 2.92 -48.08 75.80
N LEU A 22 3.92 -47.87 76.66
CA LEU A 22 5.30 -48.36 76.44
C LEU A 22 5.86 -49.22 77.60
N SER A 23 5.01 -49.76 78.49
CA SER A 23 5.51 -50.52 79.63
C SER A 23 5.98 -51.94 79.27
N ASN A 24 7.29 -52.15 79.49
CA ASN A 24 8.03 -53.41 79.71
C ASN A 24 9.09 -53.81 78.66
N SER A 25 9.57 -52.87 77.85
CA SER A 25 10.94 -52.97 77.31
C SER A 25 11.63 -51.61 77.35
N PRO A 26 12.89 -51.52 77.82
CA PRO A 26 13.64 -50.28 77.71
C PRO A 26 13.94 -50.06 76.23
N ASN A 27 13.93 -48.80 75.78
CA ASN A 27 15.00 -48.22 74.95
C ASN A 27 14.57 -46.94 74.21
N TRP A 28 13.31 -46.52 74.23
CA TRP A 28 12.91 -45.36 73.40
C TRP A 28 12.29 -44.17 74.16
N ASN A 29 11.94 -44.32 75.44
CA ASN A 29 11.26 -43.27 76.24
C ASN A 29 12.17 -42.20 76.90
N TYR A 30 13.45 -42.13 76.53
CA TYR A 30 14.43 -41.36 77.31
C TYR A 30 14.91 -40.05 76.65
N LEU A 31 14.42 -39.69 75.46
CA LEU A 31 14.82 -38.45 74.78
C LEU A 31 14.27 -37.17 75.43
N THR A 32 13.33 -37.25 76.38
CA THR A 32 12.81 -36.09 77.12
C THR A 32 13.58 -35.87 78.43
N PRO A 33 14.38 -34.79 78.57
CA PRO A 33 14.93 -34.38 79.85
C PRO A 33 13.80 -33.95 80.79
N ALA A 34 14.08 -33.84 82.10
CA ALA A 34 13.10 -33.39 83.11
C ALA A 34 12.41 -32.03 82.80
N SER A 35 12.89 -31.26 81.82
CA SER A 35 12.32 -30.00 81.32
C SER A 35 11.36 -30.16 80.13
N ASN A 36 11.00 -31.38 79.71
CA ASN A 36 10.10 -31.66 78.59
C ASN A 36 10.50 -30.98 77.27
N THR A 37 11.80 -30.72 77.08
CA THR A 37 12.35 -30.01 75.92
C THR A 37 13.32 -30.90 75.16
N ILE A 38 13.06 -31.16 73.88
CA ILE A 38 13.95 -31.88 72.97
C ILE A 38 14.71 -30.88 72.12
N TYR A 39 16.05 -30.94 72.17
CA TYR A 39 16.90 -30.12 71.32
C TYR A 39 17.17 -30.84 70.00
N TYR A 40 16.95 -30.15 68.88
CA TYR A 40 17.20 -30.72 67.55
C TYR A 40 18.04 -29.80 66.67
N THR A 41 18.64 -30.35 65.62
CA THR A 41 19.45 -29.59 64.66
C THR A 41 19.30 -30.12 63.24
N PHE A 42 19.39 -29.22 62.26
CA PHE A 42 19.55 -29.55 60.84
C PHE A 42 21.03 -29.52 60.40
N SER A 43 21.95 -29.26 61.34
CA SER A 43 23.38 -29.23 61.06
C SER A 43 23.94 -30.65 60.93
N VAL A 44 24.66 -30.90 59.84
CA VAL A 44 25.40 -32.15 59.60
C VAL A 44 26.84 -32.10 60.17
N ALA A 45 27.26 -30.96 60.75
CA ALA A 45 28.60 -30.79 61.29
C ALA A 45 28.78 -31.56 62.62
N GLY A 46 29.60 -32.62 62.60
CA GLY A 46 29.81 -33.49 63.76
C GLY A 46 28.81 -34.65 63.88
N ASN A 47 28.21 -35.08 62.76
CA ASN A 47 27.46 -36.33 62.72
C ASN A 47 28.41 -37.50 63.08
N ASN A 48 28.17 -38.17 64.21
CA ASN A 48 29.04 -39.21 64.77
C ASN A 48 28.51 -40.63 64.52
N GLU A 49 27.48 -40.81 63.69
CA GLU A 49 27.06 -42.15 63.24
C GLU A 49 28.22 -42.84 62.52
N SER A 50 28.89 -43.75 63.23
CA SER A 50 29.92 -44.62 62.70
C SER A 50 29.47 -46.06 62.87
N GLY A 51 29.41 -46.81 61.76
CA GLY A 51 29.04 -48.22 61.76
C GLY A 51 27.59 -48.55 61.39
N ASN A 52 26.80 -47.58 60.91
CA ASN A 52 25.51 -47.86 60.29
C ASN A 52 25.72 -48.29 58.82
N SER A 53 25.53 -49.58 58.51
CA SER A 53 25.77 -50.14 57.17
C SER A 53 24.83 -49.60 56.11
N ASP A 54 23.68 -49.06 56.53
CA ASP A 54 22.59 -48.68 55.63
C ASP A 54 22.77 -47.26 55.11
N ILE A 55 23.76 -46.49 55.59
CA ILE A 55 24.05 -45.14 55.10
C ILE A 55 25.24 -45.19 54.13
N LEU A 56 24.96 -45.01 52.84
CA LEU A 56 25.92 -45.14 51.73
C LEU A 56 26.72 -43.87 51.42
N SER A 57 26.35 -42.72 52.00
CA SER A 57 27.03 -41.44 51.76
C SER A 57 27.11 -40.55 52.99
N ALA A 58 27.99 -39.54 52.94
CA ALA A 58 27.97 -38.47 53.93
C ALA A 58 26.60 -37.76 53.93
N PRO A 59 26.04 -37.39 55.10
CA PRO A 59 24.75 -36.72 55.16
C PRO A 59 24.80 -35.32 54.54
N LEU A 60 23.72 -34.97 53.86
CA LEU A 60 23.45 -33.66 53.28
C LEU A 60 22.45 -32.90 54.15
N ALA A 61 22.60 -31.58 54.27
CA ALA A 61 21.65 -30.79 55.04
C ALA A 61 20.26 -30.78 54.40
N PHE A 62 19.21 -30.75 55.23
CA PHE A 62 17.84 -30.49 54.77
C PHE A 62 17.75 -29.13 54.07
N SER A 63 16.99 -29.08 52.98
CA SER A 63 16.65 -27.84 52.28
C SER A 63 15.78 -26.92 53.15
N THR A 64 15.72 -25.64 52.83
CA THR A 64 14.92 -24.66 53.60
C THR A 64 13.44 -25.06 53.69
N SER A 65 12.87 -25.67 52.63
CA SER A 65 11.49 -26.17 52.64
C SER A 65 11.33 -27.38 53.56
N GLN A 66 12.27 -28.34 53.52
CA GLN A 66 12.26 -29.51 54.40
C GLN A 66 12.38 -29.10 55.88
N GLN A 67 13.27 -28.15 56.18
CA GLN A 67 13.40 -27.61 57.54
C GLN A 67 12.11 -26.92 58.00
N SER A 68 11.48 -26.11 57.14
CA SER A 68 10.22 -25.44 57.47
C SER A 68 9.10 -26.44 57.73
N ALA A 69 8.98 -27.48 56.92
CA ALA A 69 7.98 -28.53 57.10
C ALA A 69 8.21 -29.33 58.40
N THR A 70 9.47 -29.64 58.70
CA THR A 70 9.86 -30.32 59.95
C THR A 70 9.49 -29.49 61.17
N ARG A 71 9.76 -28.17 61.15
CA ARG A 71 9.32 -27.26 62.22
C ARG A 71 7.80 -27.26 62.40
N THR A 72 7.05 -27.25 61.30
CA THR A 72 5.58 -27.32 61.34
C THR A 72 5.10 -28.63 61.94
N ALA A 73 5.67 -29.77 61.52
CA ALA A 73 5.35 -31.08 62.06
C ALA A 73 5.62 -31.16 63.57
N MET A 74 6.78 -30.67 64.02
CA MET A 74 7.12 -30.60 65.43
C MET A 74 6.22 -29.64 66.22
N ALA A 75 5.84 -28.50 65.64
CA ALA A 75 4.92 -27.57 66.30
C ALA A 75 3.54 -28.20 66.51
N TYR A 76 3.09 -29.01 65.55
CA TYR A 76 1.86 -29.78 65.68
C TYR A 76 1.98 -30.86 66.77
N ILE A 77 3.06 -31.65 66.76
CA ILE A 77 3.35 -32.63 67.80
C ILE A 77 3.47 -31.96 69.17
N ALA A 78 4.07 -30.77 69.26
CA ALA A 78 4.19 -30.01 70.50
C ALA A 78 2.82 -29.59 71.06
N GLN A 79 1.88 -29.20 70.20
CA GLN A 79 0.52 -28.88 70.62
C GLN A 79 -0.20 -30.10 71.21
N LEU A 80 0.08 -31.29 70.70
CA LEU A 80 -0.60 -32.52 71.12
C LEU A 80 0.03 -33.16 72.35
N THR A 81 1.35 -33.18 72.42
CA THR A 81 2.12 -33.89 73.46
C THR A 81 2.57 -32.96 74.60
N GLY A 82 2.58 -31.65 74.37
CA GLY A 82 3.20 -30.66 75.26
C GLY A 82 4.73 -30.69 75.27
N ILE A 83 5.38 -31.52 74.43
CA ILE A 83 6.84 -31.55 74.27
C ILE A 83 7.28 -30.27 73.59
N THR A 84 8.31 -29.61 74.12
CA THR A 84 8.89 -28.42 73.52
C THR A 84 10.05 -28.82 72.62
N PHE A 85 9.98 -28.54 71.32
CA PHE A 85 11.11 -28.76 70.40
C PHE A 85 11.89 -27.45 70.24
N THR A 86 13.19 -27.49 70.55
CA THR A 86 14.07 -26.32 70.46
C THR A 86 15.20 -26.57 69.46
N GLU A 87 15.26 -25.77 68.40
CA GLU A 87 16.34 -25.86 67.43
C GLU A 87 17.64 -25.29 68.02
N THR A 88 18.76 -26.00 67.83
CA THR A 88 20.09 -25.58 68.29
C THR A 88 21.13 -25.71 67.18
N THR A 89 22.10 -24.79 67.16
CA THR A 89 23.28 -24.86 66.29
C THR A 89 24.45 -25.58 66.95
N ASN A 90 24.37 -25.87 68.25
CA ASN A 90 25.36 -26.67 68.97
C ASN A 90 25.03 -28.16 68.79
N THR A 91 25.75 -28.82 67.87
CA THR A 91 25.49 -30.22 67.52
C THR A 91 25.78 -31.21 68.64
N SER A 92 26.60 -30.85 69.63
CA SER A 92 26.81 -31.66 70.84
C SER A 92 25.66 -31.55 71.86
N LEU A 93 24.82 -30.52 71.75
CA LEU A 93 23.62 -30.36 72.59
C LEU A 93 22.38 -30.96 71.92
N ALA A 94 22.41 -31.15 70.59
CA ALA A 94 21.29 -31.70 69.85
C ALA A 94 21.09 -33.17 70.19
N GLN A 95 19.85 -33.52 70.52
CA GLN A 95 19.41 -34.88 70.76
C GLN A 95 18.82 -35.50 69.50
N VAL A 96 18.43 -34.68 68.53
CA VAL A 96 17.87 -35.13 67.25
C VAL A 96 18.54 -34.40 66.10
N HIS A 97 19.01 -35.14 65.11
CA HIS A 97 19.67 -34.61 63.93
C HIS A 97 18.87 -34.98 62.69
N PHE A 98 18.58 -33.99 61.86
CA PHE A 98 17.84 -34.15 60.60
C PHE A 98 18.76 -33.90 59.41
N ALA A 99 18.85 -34.87 58.52
CA ALA A 99 19.68 -34.77 57.33
C ALA A 99 19.14 -35.64 56.20
N ASN A 100 19.47 -35.31 54.96
CA ASN A 100 19.28 -36.21 53.83
C ASN A 100 20.49 -37.16 53.77
N ALA A 101 20.29 -38.42 53.41
CA ALA A 101 21.38 -39.36 53.18
C ALA A 101 21.05 -40.27 51.99
N ASN A 102 22.07 -40.92 51.40
CA ASN A 102 21.83 -42.00 50.46
C ASN A 102 21.78 -43.30 51.27
N ILE A 103 20.67 -44.04 51.19
CA ILE A 103 20.44 -45.22 52.04
C ILE A 103 20.55 -46.52 51.21
N ASP A 104 21.13 -47.59 51.75
CA ASP A 104 21.23 -48.91 51.11
C ASP A 104 19.95 -49.70 51.32
N GLY A 105 19.37 -50.17 50.22
CA GLY A 105 18.04 -50.78 50.20
C GLY A 105 17.14 -50.04 49.24
N ALA A 106 17.02 -50.58 48.01
CA ALA A 106 15.95 -50.17 47.12
C ALA A 106 14.63 -50.44 47.84
N GLN A 107 13.91 -49.38 48.22
CA GLN A 107 12.58 -49.27 48.82
C GLN A 107 12.52 -48.61 50.22
N VAL A 108 13.47 -47.76 50.60
CA VAL A 108 13.42 -47.06 51.90
C VAL A 108 13.31 -45.55 51.71
N ALA A 109 12.16 -44.96 52.07
CA ALA A 109 11.92 -43.53 51.94
C ALA A 109 12.57 -42.69 53.06
N GLY A 110 12.83 -43.29 54.22
CA GLY A 110 13.46 -42.66 55.39
C GLY A 110 13.99 -43.68 56.38
N LEU A 111 14.86 -43.23 57.28
CA LEU A 111 15.49 -44.06 58.31
C LEU A 111 15.64 -43.25 59.60
N CYS A 112 15.12 -43.77 60.70
CA CYS A 112 15.45 -43.30 62.04
C CYS A 112 16.41 -44.27 62.71
N SER A 113 17.59 -43.79 63.04
CA SER A 113 18.56 -44.52 63.85
C SER A 113 18.79 -43.80 65.17
N SER A 114 19.24 -44.54 66.18
CA SER A 114 19.53 -43.97 67.49
C SER A 114 20.78 -44.55 68.09
N SER A 115 21.54 -43.68 68.74
CA SER A 115 22.71 -44.04 69.52
C SER A 115 22.49 -43.60 70.96
N TYR A 116 22.81 -44.49 71.90
CA TYR A 116 22.61 -44.26 73.32
C TYR A 116 23.89 -44.59 74.08
N ASN A 117 24.42 -43.60 74.81
CA ASN A 117 25.48 -43.82 75.78
C ASN A 117 24.91 -43.62 77.19
N TYR A 118 24.97 -44.68 78.00
CA TYR A 118 24.57 -44.64 79.41
C TYR A 118 25.80 -44.67 80.31
N SER A 119 25.77 -43.87 81.36
CA SER A 119 26.61 -44.08 82.54
C SER A 119 25.71 -44.39 83.73
N TYR A 120 26.09 -45.39 84.52
CA TYR A 120 25.36 -45.78 85.72
C TYR A 120 26.23 -45.49 86.95
N ASN A 121 25.60 -45.09 88.05
CA ASN A 121 26.28 -45.18 89.35
C ASN A 121 26.32 -46.64 89.84
N GLN A 122 27.02 -46.86 90.95
CA GLN A 122 27.22 -48.18 91.56
C GLN A 122 25.92 -48.88 92.00
N ASN A 123 24.78 -48.19 91.99
CA ASN A 123 23.47 -48.74 92.33
C ASN A 123 22.61 -49.02 91.08
N ASN A 124 23.22 -49.10 89.89
CA ASN A 124 22.53 -49.26 88.60
C ASN A 124 21.52 -48.16 88.27
N VAL A 125 21.69 -46.96 88.85
CA VAL A 125 20.89 -45.79 88.48
C VAL A 125 21.63 -45.02 87.40
N VAL A 126 20.96 -44.71 86.29
CA VAL A 126 21.52 -43.90 85.20
C VAL A 126 21.91 -42.52 85.74
N THR A 127 23.20 -42.16 85.65
CA THR A 127 23.74 -40.88 86.12
C THR A 127 23.95 -39.85 85.02
N ALA A 128 24.20 -40.30 83.80
CA ALA A 128 24.20 -39.47 82.62
C ALA A 128 23.77 -40.29 81.42
N TYR A 129 23.04 -39.65 80.53
CA TYR A 129 22.44 -40.23 79.34
C TYR A 129 22.65 -39.26 78.20
N GLU A 130 23.34 -39.72 77.16
CA GLU A 130 23.43 -39.01 75.89
C GLU A 130 22.75 -39.87 74.84
N ALA A 131 21.73 -39.29 74.22
CA ALA A 131 21.00 -39.91 73.14
C ALA A 131 20.91 -38.99 71.96
N SER A 132 21.34 -39.51 70.83
CA SER A 132 21.20 -38.87 69.54
C SER A 132 20.35 -39.76 68.68
N ALA A 133 19.18 -39.26 68.28
CA ALA A 133 18.40 -39.80 67.18
C ALA A 133 18.82 -39.11 65.89
N TYR A 134 18.99 -39.88 64.84
CA TYR A 134 19.27 -39.39 63.51
C TYR A 134 18.10 -39.77 62.62
N ILE A 135 17.46 -38.76 62.04
CA ILE A 135 16.38 -38.93 61.07
C ILE A 135 16.92 -38.57 59.70
N TYR A 136 16.99 -39.59 58.85
CA TYR A 136 17.43 -39.48 57.47
C TYR A 136 16.26 -39.61 56.52
N MET A 137 16.17 -38.72 55.54
CA MET A 137 15.31 -38.92 54.36
C MET A 137 16.19 -39.42 53.21
N ASP A 138 15.77 -40.47 52.52
CA ASP A 138 16.53 -40.98 51.39
C ASP A 138 16.49 -39.99 50.22
N ASN A 139 17.68 -39.68 49.71
CA ASN A 139 17.90 -38.69 48.68
C ASN A 139 18.04 -39.31 47.28
N VAL A 140 18.23 -40.63 47.16
CA VAL A 140 18.50 -41.28 45.87
C VAL A 140 17.24 -41.83 45.22
N GLU A 141 16.46 -42.61 45.95
CA GLU A 141 15.31 -43.32 45.40
C GLU A 141 14.02 -42.50 45.56
N TRP A 142 13.87 -41.81 46.68
CA TRP A 142 12.66 -41.03 47.04
C TRP A 142 12.89 -39.52 47.07
N GLY A 143 13.97 -39.06 46.44
CA GLY A 143 14.43 -37.67 46.51
C GLY A 143 13.42 -36.63 46.01
N ASN A 144 12.51 -36.98 45.08
CA ASN A 144 11.48 -36.06 44.60
C ASN A 144 10.34 -35.88 45.62
N GLU A 145 9.88 -36.99 46.20
CA GLU A 145 8.84 -37.04 47.22
C GLU A 145 9.32 -36.38 48.52
N ASN A 146 10.58 -36.62 48.89
CA ASN A 146 11.22 -36.06 50.08
C ASN A 146 11.69 -34.61 49.89
N ALA A 147 11.89 -34.14 48.66
CA ALA A 147 12.23 -32.74 48.38
C ALA A 147 11.08 -31.77 48.72
N ASN A 148 9.83 -32.24 48.71
CA ASN A 148 8.65 -31.43 48.95
C ASN A 148 7.74 -32.03 50.04
N LEU A 149 8.04 -31.67 51.29
CA LEU A 149 7.30 -32.09 52.48
C LEU A 149 6.06 -31.23 52.71
N ALA A 150 5.16 -31.15 51.72
CA ALA A 150 3.87 -30.49 51.88
C ALA A 150 2.91 -31.37 52.70
N ALA A 151 2.10 -30.76 53.58
CA ALA A 151 1.14 -31.50 54.40
C ALA A 151 0.17 -32.32 53.51
N GLY A 152 -0.01 -33.60 53.84
CA GLY A 152 -0.80 -34.55 53.04
C GLY A 152 -0.06 -35.18 51.85
N GLY A 153 1.22 -34.85 51.65
CA GLY A 153 2.09 -35.54 50.69
C GLY A 153 2.85 -36.72 51.34
N GLN A 154 3.20 -37.71 50.53
CA GLN A 154 3.88 -38.94 50.98
C GLN A 154 5.22 -38.67 51.69
N GLY A 155 6.00 -37.69 51.25
CA GLY A 155 7.23 -37.28 51.95
C GLY A 155 6.94 -36.72 53.35
N TYR A 156 5.85 -35.96 53.52
CA TYR A 156 5.46 -35.43 54.83
C TYR A 156 4.93 -36.51 55.77
N GLU A 157 4.22 -37.50 55.24
CA GLU A 157 3.81 -38.70 55.99
C GLU A 157 5.02 -39.50 56.46
N THR A 158 6.02 -39.67 55.59
CA THR A 158 7.29 -40.34 55.92
C THR A 158 8.04 -39.59 57.02
N LEU A 159 8.15 -38.26 56.93
CA LEU A 159 8.74 -37.44 57.99
C LEU A 159 8.02 -37.64 59.34
N LEU A 160 6.69 -37.64 59.35
CA LEU A 160 5.91 -37.85 60.57
C LEU A 160 6.09 -39.27 61.14
N HIS A 161 6.22 -40.27 60.27
CA HIS A 161 6.54 -41.63 60.65
C HIS A 161 7.88 -41.71 61.40
N GLU A 162 8.95 -41.14 60.84
CA GLU A 162 10.26 -41.13 61.49
C GLU A 162 10.30 -40.29 62.78
N LEU A 163 9.53 -39.19 62.84
CA LEU A 163 9.33 -38.44 64.08
C LEU A 163 8.61 -39.29 65.14
N GLY A 164 7.73 -40.20 64.74
CA GLY A 164 7.12 -41.16 65.64
C GLY A 164 8.15 -42.16 66.20
N HIS A 165 9.09 -42.61 65.39
CA HIS A 165 10.22 -43.41 65.86
C HIS A 165 11.09 -42.65 66.87
N MET A 166 11.43 -41.39 66.59
CA MET A 166 12.12 -40.53 67.54
C MET A 166 11.40 -40.43 68.89
N LEU A 167 10.07 -40.45 68.91
CA LEU A 167 9.27 -40.35 70.14
C LEU A 167 9.03 -41.67 70.86
N GLY A 168 9.57 -42.77 70.35
CA GLY A 168 9.47 -44.07 71.02
C GLY A 168 8.37 -45.00 70.56
N LEU A 169 7.74 -44.71 69.43
CA LEU A 169 6.67 -45.54 68.87
C LEU A 169 7.27 -46.72 68.08
N LYS A 170 6.90 -47.96 68.46
CA LYS A 170 7.47 -49.24 67.94
C LYS A 170 6.67 -49.88 66.79
N HIS A 171 7.39 -50.66 65.97
CA HIS A 171 6.84 -51.67 65.04
C HIS A 171 6.49 -53.01 65.76
N PRO A 172 5.45 -53.77 65.36
CA PRO A 172 4.93 -54.95 66.05
C PRO A 172 5.67 -56.26 65.86
N PHE A 173 6.70 -56.38 65.01
CA PHE A 173 7.17 -57.71 64.59
C PHE A 173 8.67 -58.01 64.73
N ASP A 174 9.45 -57.19 65.42
CA ASP A 174 10.80 -57.62 65.81
C ASP A 174 10.75 -58.38 67.15
N ASP A 175 10.86 -59.71 67.00
CA ASP A 175 10.92 -60.78 68.00
C ASP A 175 9.64 -61.05 68.80
N SER A 176 8.81 -61.94 68.23
CA SER A 176 7.58 -62.54 68.78
C SER A 176 7.48 -62.54 70.33
N PRO A 177 6.82 -61.54 70.94
CA PRO A 177 6.51 -61.62 72.35
C PRO A 177 5.31 -62.56 72.53
N ASN A 178 5.54 -63.75 73.10
CA ASN A 178 4.45 -64.62 73.55
C ASN A 178 3.67 -63.92 74.67
N LEU A 179 2.54 -63.28 74.32
CA LEU A 179 1.63 -62.67 75.30
C LEU A 179 0.50 -63.66 75.70
N PRO A 180 -0.01 -63.61 76.95
CA PRO A 180 -0.97 -64.60 77.46
C PRO A 180 -2.30 -64.58 76.70
N THR A 181 -2.84 -65.76 76.40
CA THR A 181 -3.96 -66.04 75.47
C THR A 181 -5.35 -65.51 75.84
N ALA A 182 -5.47 -64.46 76.66
CA ALA A 182 -6.77 -63.95 77.10
C ALA A 182 -6.91 -62.41 77.11
N VAL A 183 -5.94 -61.68 76.57
CA VAL A 183 -6.08 -60.23 76.37
C VAL A 183 -5.64 -59.91 74.95
N ASP A 184 -6.61 -59.65 74.07
CA ASP A 184 -6.36 -59.04 72.77
C ASP A 184 -6.07 -57.55 73.01
N THR A 185 -4.81 -57.16 72.89
CA THR A 185 -4.35 -55.76 73.01
C THR A 185 -3.98 -55.15 71.67
N THR A 186 -4.50 -55.66 70.55
CA THR A 186 -4.25 -55.13 69.20
C THR A 186 -4.51 -53.61 69.09
N ALA A 187 -5.38 -53.06 69.93
CA ALA A 187 -5.67 -51.63 70.04
C ALA A 187 -4.49 -50.73 70.49
N TYR A 188 -3.36 -51.29 70.95
CA TYR A 188 -2.20 -50.51 71.44
C TYR A 188 -0.96 -50.66 70.56
N THR A 189 -1.13 -51.11 69.32
CA THR A 189 -0.07 -51.36 68.34
C THR A 189 -0.01 -50.22 67.32
N LEU A 190 1.12 -49.49 67.20
CA LEU A 190 1.10 -48.18 66.53
C LEU A 190 1.74 -48.08 65.12
N MET A 191 2.51 -49.05 64.60
CA MET A 191 3.10 -48.93 63.24
C MET A 191 3.42 -50.32 62.65
N SER A 192 2.95 -50.80 61.49
CA SER A 192 3.36 -52.15 60.99
C SER A 192 4.15 -52.13 59.66
N TYR A 193 5.18 -52.97 59.57
CA TYR A 193 5.71 -53.55 58.31
C TYR A 193 5.71 -55.09 58.43
N THR A 194 5.68 -55.81 57.31
CA THR A 194 5.90 -57.27 57.29
C THR A 194 7.32 -57.62 56.83
N GLN A 195 7.83 -58.75 57.33
CA GLN A 195 9.22 -59.23 57.34
C GLN A 195 9.90 -59.48 55.97
N VAL A 196 9.33 -58.98 54.87
CA VAL A 196 9.86 -59.13 53.52
C VAL A 196 9.67 -57.81 52.80
N GLY A 197 10.74 -57.03 52.62
CA GLY A 197 10.75 -55.66 52.11
C GLY A 197 10.11 -55.48 50.73
N SER A 198 8.78 -55.42 50.69
CA SER A 198 7.99 -54.98 49.56
C SER A 198 6.80 -54.16 50.06
N HIS A 199 6.67 -52.93 49.57
CA HIS A 199 5.66 -51.96 49.97
C HIS A 199 4.21 -52.42 49.71
N LYS A 200 3.27 -51.98 50.56
CA LYS A 200 1.87 -51.77 50.12
C LYS A 200 1.74 -50.36 49.53
N SER A 201 1.12 -50.24 48.37
CA SER A 201 0.73 -48.98 47.74
C SER A 201 -0.54 -48.33 48.34
N VAL A 202 -1.06 -48.90 49.44
CA VAL A 202 -2.28 -48.44 50.14
C VAL A 202 -2.14 -48.77 51.63
N PHE A 203 -2.04 -47.73 52.47
CA PHE A 203 -2.11 -47.86 53.93
C PHE A 203 -3.47 -48.44 54.33
N GLN A 204 -3.50 -49.45 55.21
CA GLN A 204 -4.75 -50.00 55.74
C GLN A 204 -5.23 -49.15 56.91
N GLU A 205 -6.52 -49.25 57.25
CA GLU A 205 -7.17 -48.44 58.29
C GLU A 205 -6.48 -48.50 59.67
N TYR A 206 -5.78 -49.59 59.98
CA TYR A 206 -5.03 -49.81 61.21
C TYR A 206 -3.61 -49.19 61.18
N ASP A 207 -3.01 -48.97 60.00
CA ASP A 207 -1.72 -48.28 59.85
C ASP A 207 -1.85 -46.78 60.18
N ILE A 208 -3.09 -46.29 60.21
CA ILE A 208 -3.48 -44.91 60.52
C ILE A 208 -3.86 -44.76 62.01
N ALA A 209 -3.54 -45.70 62.90
CA ALA A 209 -3.87 -45.52 64.33
C ALA A 209 -3.00 -44.44 64.99
N ALA A 210 -1.70 -44.42 64.68
CA ALA A 210 -0.77 -43.38 65.13
C ALA A 210 -1.11 -42.01 64.53
N LEU A 211 -1.46 -41.99 63.24
CA LEU A 211 -1.93 -40.77 62.57
C LEU A 211 -3.26 -40.30 63.19
N LYS A 212 -4.25 -41.17 63.41
CA LYS A 212 -5.57 -40.81 63.95
C LYS A 212 -5.51 -40.22 65.36
N TRP A 213 -4.54 -40.63 66.20
CA TRP A 213 -4.27 -39.98 67.49
C TRP A 213 -3.72 -38.55 67.34
N LEU A 214 -2.86 -38.33 66.34
CA LEU A 214 -2.35 -37.00 66.01
C LEU A 214 -3.48 -36.09 65.47
N TYR A 215 -4.38 -36.65 64.65
CA TYR A 215 -5.44 -35.94 63.92
C TYR A 215 -6.73 -35.58 64.70
N GLY A 216 -6.87 -35.95 65.99
CA GLY A 216 -7.95 -35.42 66.85
C GLY A 216 -9.39 -35.83 66.49
N GLY A 217 -9.64 -37.10 66.13
CA GLY A 217 -10.99 -37.67 66.05
C GLY A 217 -11.19 -38.72 67.15
N ASP A 218 -12.24 -38.60 67.97
CA ASP A 218 -12.44 -39.36 69.21
C ASP A 218 -12.97 -40.79 69.05
N GLY A 219 -12.71 -41.46 67.91
CA GLY A 219 -12.52 -42.92 67.83
C GLY A 219 -13.54 -43.85 68.53
N LEU A 220 -14.76 -43.40 68.78
CA LEU A 220 -15.81 -44.18 69.44
C LEU A 220 -17.11 -44.02 68.64
N ALA A 221 -17.31 -44.98 67.73
CA ALA A 221 -18.58 -45.26 67.08
C ALA A 221 -19.74 -45.09 68.08
N GLY A 222 -20.74 -44.28 67.69
CA GLY A 222 -21.69 -43.66 68.59
C GLY A 222 -22.31 -44.57 69.64
N THR A 223 -22.11 -44.26 70.93
CA THR A 223 -23.06 -44.62 71.99
C THR A 223 -23.15 -43.60 73.14
N LEU A 224 -22.50 -42.43 73.05
CA LEU A 224 -22.79 -41.31 73.95
C LEU A 224 -22.88 -40.01 73.15
N GLY A 225 -24.05 -39.75 72.60
CA GLY A 225 -24.44 -38.40 72.22
C GLY A 225 -24.34 -37.49 73.43
N VAL A 226 -23.35 -36.60 73.43
CA VAL A 226 -23.31 -35.45 74.32
C VAL A 226 -23.61 -34.23 73.47
N ASN A 227 -24.75 -33.61 73.77
CA ASN A 227 -25.29 -32.40 73.15
C ASN A 227 -24.22 -31.32 72.92
N SER A 228 -23.74 -31.20 71.68
CA SER A 228 -23.35 -29.92 71.13
C SER A 228 -24.42 -29.51 70.11
N THR A 229 -25.20 -28.48 70.44
CA THR A 229 -26.13 -27.85 69.50
C THR A 229 -25.43 -26.80 68.63
N SER A 230 -24.09 -26.76 68.61
CA SER A 230 -23.33 -25.77 67.84
C SER A 230 -22.00 -26.33 67.33
N GLY A 231 -21.73 -26.15 66.04
CA GLY A 231 -20.47 -26.52 65.39
C GLY A 231 -20.65 -27.66 64.38
N ALA A 232 -19.75 -27.71 63.41
CA ALA A 232 -19.67 -28.77 62.40
C ALA A 232 -19.56 -30.16 63.08
N ARG A 233 -20.37 -31.12 62.64
CA ARG A 233 -20.40 -32.50 63.12
C ARG A 233 -20.01 -33.48 62.02
N TRP A 234 -19.36 -34.57 62.39
CA TRP A 234 -19.31 -35.79 61.58
C TRP A 234 -20.32 -36.79 62.17
N LEU A 235 -21.31 -37.20 61.40
CA LEU A 235 -22.34 -38.15 61.79
C LEU A 235 -22.18 -39.40 60.92
N ALA A 236 -21.73 -40.49 61.52
CA ALA A 236 -21.62 -41.80 60.86
C ALA A 236 -22.75 -42.72 61.32
N GLY A 237 -23.40 -43.37 60.36
CA GLY A 237 -24.41 -44.39 60.52
C GLY A 237 -23.81 -45.77 60.74
N THR A 238 -24.60 -46.80 60.47
CA THR A 238 -24.31 -48.20 60.67
C THR A 238 -24.54 -48.97 59.36
N SER A 239 -24.25 -50.27 59.34
CA SER A 239 -24.47 -51.09 58.14
C SER A 239 -25.95 -51.46 57.89
N VAL A 240 -26.91 -50.74 58.46
CA VAL A 240 -28.35 -50.91 58.24
C VAL A 240 -29.01 -49.54 58.00
N VAL A 241 -30.27 -49.53 57.56
CA VAL A 241 -31.01 -48.29 57.26
C VAL A 241 -30.99 -47.30 58.42
N ASP A 242 -30.44 -46.12 58.17
CA ASP A 242 -30.27 -45.03 59.12
C ASP A 242 -30.97 -43.72 58.68
N THR A 243 -31.17 -42.82 59.64
CA THR A 243 -31.64 -41.45 59.38
C THR A 243 -30.78 -40.46 60.15
N LEU A 244 -29.96 -39.71 59.41
CA LEU A 244 -29.00 -38.75 59.94
C LEU A 244 -29.46 -37.33 59.62
N THR A 245 -29.42 -36.43 60.61
CA THR A 245 -29.83 -35.04 60.44
C THR A 245 -28.80 -34.10 61.04
N GLY A 246 -28.23 -33.24 60.18
CA GLY A 246 -27.28 -32.19 60.50
C GLY A 246 -27.90 -30.99 61.24
N THR A 247 -27.06 -29.99 61.50
CA THR A 247 -27.33 -28.78 62.28
C THR A 247 -27.47 -27.57 61.37
N SER A 248 -27.15 -26.38 61.89
CA SER A 248 -27.00 -25.14 61.14
C SER A 248 -25.54 -24.82 60.77
N ALA A 249 -24.63 -25.77 60.96
CA ALA A 249 -23.20 -25.68 60.63
C ALA A 249 -22.84 -26.72 59.56
N ASN A 250 -21.67 -26.58 58.94
CA ASN A 250 -21.19 -27.46 57.86
C ASN A 250 -20.90 -28.86 58.40
N ASP A 251 -21.83 -29.78 58.24
CA ASP A 251 -21.76 -31.14 58.75
C ASP A 251 -21.27 -32.12 57.68
N THR A 252 -20.74 -33.25 58.12
CA THR A 252 -20.43 -34.42 57.27
C THR A 252 -21.26 -35.61 57.72
N LEU A 253 -22.00 -36.23 56.81
CA LEU A 253 -22.93 -37.33 57.09
C LEU A 253 -22.49 -38.57 56.28
N GLU A 254 -22.41 -39.73 56.92
CA GLU A 254 -21.96 -41.00 56.34
C GLU A 254 -22.97 -42.09 56.71
N GLY A 255 -23.58 -42.76 55.73
CA GLY A 255 -24.61 -43.79 55.99
C GLY A 255 -24.03 -45.13 56.46
N ASP A 256 -22.91 -45.55 55.86
CA ASP A 256 -22.16 -46.78 56.15
C ASP A 256 -22.91 -48.12 55.92
N GLY A 257 -24.04 -48.07 55.20
CA GLY A 257 -24.70 -49.20 54.55
C GLY A 257 -26.19 -49.31 54.84
N GLY A 258 -27.03 -49.56 53.83
CA GLY A 258 -28.48 -49.47 53.95
C GLY A 258 -29.05 -48.55 52.88
N ASN A 259 -30.35 -48.23 53.00
CA ASN A 259 -30.96 -47.20 52.16
C ASN A 259 -31.23 -46.00 53.06
N ASP A 260 -30.24 -45.14 53.22
CA ASP A 260 -30.22 -44.17 54.32
C ASP A 260 -30.90 -42.86 53.94
N ILE A 261 -31.30 -42.10 54.96
CA ILE A 261 -31.82 -40.73 54.78
C ILE A 261 -30.85 -39.76 55.44
N LEU A 262 -30.15 -38.98 54.62
CA LEU A 262 -29.17 -37.99 55.05
C LEU A 262 -29.74 -36.58 54.81
N ASN A 263 -29.90 -35.79 55.88
CA ASN A 263 -30.35 -34.41 55.78
C ASN A 263 -29.30 -33.48 56.37
N GLY A 264 -28.62 -32.68 55.53
CA GLY A 264 -27.55 -31.78 55.98
C GLY A 264 -28.04 -30.66 56.90
N GLY A 265 -29.28 -30.21 56.72
CA GLY A 265 -29.83 -29.10 57.48
C GLY A 265 -29.52 -27.77 56.82
N ALA A 266 -28.93 -26.84 57.55
CA ALA A 266 -28.48 -25.57 57.00
C ALA A 266 -26.95 -25.48 57.11
N GLY A 267 -26.29 -25.02 56.06
CA GLY A 267 -24.83 -25.01 56.03
C GLY A 267 -24.33 -25.36 54.64
N THR A 268 -23.07 -25.75 54.55
CA THR A 268 -22.50 -26.46 53.40
C THR A 268 -22.15 -27.85 53.87
N ASP A 269 -23.02 -28.80 53.57
CA ASP A 269 -22.98 -30.13 54.14
C ASP A 269 -22.41 -31.14 53.13
N THR A 270 -21.68 -32.12 53.65
CA THR A 270 -20.99 -33.15 52.85
C THR A 270 -21.53 -34.53 53.15
N ALA A 271 -22.01 -35.26 52.15
CA ALA A 271 -22.29 -36.69 52.30
C ALA A 271 -21.05 -37.47 51.93
N TYR A 272 -20.62 -38.38 52.80
CA TYR A 272 -19.39 -39.14 52.67
C TYR A 272 -19.69 -40.59 52.28
N TYR A 273 -18.91 -41.09 51.33
CA TYR A 273 -19.07 -42.40 50.69
C TYR A 273 -17.71 -43.11 50.65
N ASN A 274 -17.66 -44.37 51.10
CA ASN A 274 -16.42 -45.14 51.29
C ASN A 274 -15.84 -45.77 50.00
N GLY A 275 -16.48 -45.57 48.85
CA GLY A 275 -15.98 -46.01 47.54
C GLY A 275 -15.48 -44.87 46.66
N ALA A 276 -14.94 -45.22 45.49
CA ALA A 276 -14.62 -44.25 44.45
C ALA A 276 -15.93 -43.74 43.82
N ARG A 277 -15.98 -42.49 43.35
CA ARG A 277 -17.16 -41.89 42.71
C ARG A 277 -17.74 -42.78 41.62
N SER A 278 -16.89 -43.46 40.85
CA SER A 278 -17.30 -44.37 39.78
C SER A 278 -18.16 -45.55 40.24
N ALA A 279 -18.15 -45.87 41.54
CA ALA A 279 -18.96 -46.95 42.12
C ALA A 279 -20.39 -46.52 42.47
N TYR A 280 -20.72 -45.22 42.33
CA TYR A 280 -22.00 -44.66 42.71
C TYR A 280 -22.72 -44.01 41.54
N THR A 281 -24.04 -44.17 41.52
CA THR A 281 -24.95 -43.51 40.59
C THR A 281 -25.72 -42.43 41.34
N MET A 282 -25.60 -41.17 40.93
CA MET A 282 -26.30 -40.05 41.56
C MET A 282 -27.42 -39.53 40.66
N THR A 283 -28.62 -39.39 41.20
CA THR A 283 -29.79 -38.92 40.48
C THR A 283 -30.43 -37.76 41.23
N GLN A 284 -30.68 -36.65 40.55
CA GLN A 284 -31.44 -35.56 41.15
C GLN A 284 -32.93 -35.91 41.15
N VAL A 285 -33.55 -35.91 42.33
CA VAL A 285 -34.99 -36.16 42.48
C VAL A 285 -35.77 -34.86 42.35
N ASN A 286 -35.28 -33.80 42.97
CA ASN A 286 -35.81 -32.43 42.87
C ASN A 286 -34.72 -31.41 43.25
N SER A 287 -35.07 -30.12 43.36
CA SER A 287 -34.13 -29.04 43.63
C SER A 287 -33.35 -29.16 44.94
N THR A 288 -33.86 -29.88 45.94
CA THR A 288 -33.24 -30.02 47.27
C THR A 288 -32.94 -31.46 47.64
N THR A 289 -33.27 -32.42 46.78
CA THR A 289 -33.17 -33.86 47.08
C THR A 289 -32.47 -34.62 45.96
N TRP A 290 -31.52 -35.46 46.34
CA TRP A 290 -30.77 -36.37 45.48
C TRP A 290 -30.89 -37.80 45.99
N THR A 291 -30.70 -38.76 45.10
CA THR A 291 -30.42 -40.15 45.47
C THR A 291 -29.02 -40.55 45.02
N VAL A 292 -28.30 -41.26 45.87
CA VAL A 292 -26.97 -41.82 45.56
C VAL A 292 -27.03 -43.32 45.80
N ALA A 293 -26.83 -44.10 44.74
CA ALA A 293 -26.93 -45.55 44.76
C ALA A 293 -25.57 -46.19 44.49
N GLY A 294 -25.11 -47.08 45.38
CA GLY A 294 -23.86 -47.80 45.26
C GLY A 294 -23.91 -49.19 45.91
N ALA A 295 -22.73 -49.77 46.17
CA ALA A 295 -22.63 -51.10 46.79
C ALA A 295 -23.13 -51.14 48.24
N GLU A 296 -23.10 -50.01 48.93
CA GLU A 296 -23.60 -49.86 50.30
C GLU A 296 -25.12 -49.59 50.36
N GLY A 297 -25.78 -49.35 49.23
CA GLY A 297 -27.24 -49.23 49.10
C GLY A 297 -27.68 -47.97 48.38
N THR A 298 -28.92 -47.51 48.59
CA THR A 298 -29.48 -46.31 47.94
C THR A 298 -29.91 -45.28 48.95
N ASP A 299 -29.13 -44.21 49.06
CA ASP A 299 -29.37 -43.15 50.01
C ASP A 299 -30.18 -42.02 49.40
N THR A 300 -30.99 -41.38 50.24
CA THR A 300 -31.73 -40.16 49.93
C THR A 300 -31.11 -38.98 50.68
N LEU A 301 -30.60 -38.02 49.93
CA LEU A 301 -29.89 -36.86 50.43
C LEU A 301 -30.80 -35.64 50.30
N THR A 302 -31.04 -34.92 51.37
CA THR A 302 -31.82 -33.67 51.37
C THR A 302 -30.98 -32.54 51.96
N ASN A 303 -31.00 -31.35 51.34
CA ASN A 303 -30.18 -30.20 51.76
C ASN A 303 -28.70 -30.58 51.92
N MET A 304 -28.14 -31.19 50.88
CA MET A 304 -26.72 -31.53 50.80
C MET A 304 -26.10 -30.73 49.65
N GLU A 305 -24.87 -30.24 49.82
CA GLU A 305 -24.19 -29.42 48.81
C GLU A 305 -22.99 -30.15 48.19
N MET A 306 -22.39 -31.08 48.94
CA MET A 306 -21.14 -31.75 48.57
C MET A 306 -21.27 -33.26 48.72
N LEU A 307 -20.62 -34.01 47.82
CA LEU A 307 -20.40 -35.44 47.95
C LEU A 307 -18.90 -35.71 48.01
N ARG A 308 -18.47 -36.45 49.01
CA ARG A 308 -17.07 -36.86 49.17
C ARG A 308 -16.95 -38.36 48.98
N PHE A 309 -16.07 -38.74 48.07
CA PHE A 309 -15.69 -40.10 47.74
C PHE A 309 -14.19 -40.29 48.04
N THR A 310 -13.72 -41.53 47.99
CA THR A 310 -12.29 -41.85 48.18
C THR A 310 -11.39 -41.25 47.11
N ASP A 311 -11.90 -41.02 45.89
CA ASP A 311 -11.17 -40.46 44.75
C ASP A 311 -11.37 -38.94 44.57
N GLY A 312 -12.10 -38.29 45.48
CA GLY A 312 -12.24 -36.84 45.50
C GLY A 312 -13.57 -36.34 46.04
N THR A 313 -13.69 -35.01 46.10
CA THR A 313 -14.92 -34.33 46.52
C THR A 313 -15.51 -33.56 45.35
N ILE A 314 -16.82 -33.63 45.18
CA ILE A 314 -17.56 -32.90 44.16
C ILE A 314 -18.67 -32.07 44.80
N SER A 315 -19.03 -30.96 44.17
CA SER A 315 -20.26 -30.26 44.53
C SER A 315 -21.44 -30.87 43.78
N LEU A 316 -22.57 -31.06 44.46
CA LEU A 316 -23.83 -31.46 43.82
C LEU A 316 -24.27 -30.45 42.74
N SER A 317 -23.91 -29.17 42.89
CA SER A 317 -24.12 -28.13 41.87
C SER A 317 -23.32 -28.37 40.57
N SER A 318 -22.21 -29.11 40.63
CA SER A 318 -21.42 -29.47 39.43
C SER A 318 -22.02 -30.64 38.65
N LEU A 319 -22.97 -31.37 39.23
CA LEU A 319 -23.66 -32.51 38.58
C LEU A 319 -24.92 -32.07 37.85
N THR A 320 -25.49 -30.93 38.23
CA THR A 320 -26.43 -30.22 37.37
C THR A 320 -25.61 -29.53 36.30
N ALA A 321 -25.42 -30.20 35.16
CA ALA A 321 -24.58 -29.74 34.04
C ALA A 321 -24.74 -28.23 33.79
N ASP A 322 -23.63 -27.55 33.50
CA ASP A 322 -23.72 -26.31 32.75
C ASP A 322 -24.46 -26.65 31.45
N THR A 323 -25.68 -26.16 31.32
CA THR A 323 -26.55 -26.36 30.15
C THR A 323 -26.66 -25.07 29.35
N THR A 324 -25.93 -24.02 29.75
CA THR A 324 -26.02 -22.70 29.14
C THR A 324 -25.00 -22.63 28.01
N PRO A 325 -25.42 -22.61 26.74
CA PRO A 325 -24.46 -22.52 25.66
C PRO A 325 -23.72 -21.17 25.67
N PRO A 326 -22.47 -21.12 25.18
CA PRO A 326 -21.77 -19.87 24.95
C PRO A 326 -22.58 -18.98 24.00
N THR A 327 -22.38 -17.67 24.10
CA THR A 327 -22.97 -16.74 23.13
C THR A 327 -22.45 -17.04 21.73
N ALA A 328 -23.31 -16.89 20.71
CA ALA A 328 -22.92 -17.13 19.32
C ALA A 328 -21.65 -16.31 18.98
N PRO A 329 -20.63 -16.94 18.36
CA PRO A 329 -19.38 -16.25 18.05
C PRO A 329 -19.65 -15.07 17.10
N THR A 330 -18.94 -13.97 17.30
CA THR A 330 -18.86 -12.95 16.25
C THR A 330 -18.04 -13.50 15.09
N LEU A 331 -18.36 -13.11 13.86
CA LEU A 331 -17.68 -13.58 12.65
C LEU A 331 -17.34 -12.41 11.73
N THR A 332 -16.06 -12.28 11.43
CA THR A 332 -15.48 -11.35 10.48
C THR A 332 -14.68 -12.13 9.44
N VAL A 333 -14.78 -11.71 8.19
CA VAL A 333 -13.99 -12.26 7.08
C VAL A 333 -12.91 -11.25 6.72
N GLY A 334 -11.65 -11.68 6.74
CA GLY A 334 -10.51 -10.88 6.31
C GLY A 334 -10.57 -10.54 4.82
N ALA A 335 -9.99 -9.40 4.44
CA ALA A 335 -9.99 -8.93 3.06
C ALA A 335 -9.27 -9.92 2.11
N GLY A 336 -9.84 -10.16 0.93
CA GLY A 336 -9.20 -10.90 -0.16
C GLY A 336 -10.11 -11.91 -0.84
N THR A 337 -10.98 -11.44 -1.74
CA THR A 337 -11.73 -12.31 -2.67
C THR A 337 -10.78 -13.00 -3.66
N SER A 338 -9.62 -12.40 -3.96
CA SER A 338 -8.49 -12.99 -4.74
C SER A 338 -7.70 -14.09 -4.02
N ASN A 339 -8.10 -14.47 -2.81
CA ASN A 339 -7.42 -15.48 -2.02
C ASN A 339 -8.37 -16.64 -1.70
N ALA A 340 -8.00 -17.85 -2.12
CA ALA A 340 -8.75 -19.06 -1.80
C ALA A 340 -8.72 -19.45 -0.31
N ARG A 341 -7.95 -18.76 0.53
CA ARG A 341 -7.84 -19.01 1.98
C ARG A 341 -8.15 -17.75 2.77
N PRO A 342 -9.41 -17.28 2.78
CA PRO A 342 -9.80 -16.10 3.55
C PRO A 342 -9.60 -16.38 5.05
N VAL A 343 -9.06 -15.41 5.78
CA VAL A 343 -8.91 -15.52 7.24
C VAL A 343 -10.26 -15.21 7.88
N PHE A 344 -10.77 -16.12 8.71
CA PHE A 344 -11.95 -15.90 9.53
C PHE A 344 -11.53 -15.55 10.95
N SER A 345 -12.20 -14.61 11.58
CA SER A 345 -11.87 -14.20 12.94
C SER A 345 -13.09 -13.69 13.69
N GLY A 346 -13.01 -13.69 15.01
CA GLY A 346 -14.03 -13.10 15.85
C GLY A 346 -13.77 -13.28 17.32
N THR A 347 -14.84 -13.22 18.10
CA THR A 347 -14.84 -13.36 19.55
C THR A 347 -15.95 -14.32 20.01
N THR A 348 -15.70 -15.06 21.08
CA THR A 348 -16.66 -15.90 21.80
C THR A 348 -16.17 -16.07 23.25
N GLU A 349 -16.75 -16.99 24.01
CA GLU A 349 -16.29 -17.34 25.35
C GLU A 349 -14.82 -17.79 25.36
N ALA A 350 -14.04 -17.33 26.34
CA ALA A 350 -12.63 -17.66 26.44
C ALA A 350 -12.42 -19.17 26.65
N GLY A 351 -11.52 -19.77 25.87
CA GLY A 351 -11.26 -21.22 25.91
C GLY A 351 -12.25 -22.07 25.12
N ALA A 352 -13.35 -21.51 24.59
CA ALA A 352 -14.29 -22.26 23.76
C ALA A 352 -13.69 -22.66 22.41
N LYS A 353 -14.08 -23.84 21.91
CA LYS A 353 -13.72 -24.34 20.58
C LYS A 353 -14.69 -23.77 19.54
N VAL A 354 -14.18 -23.00 18.60
CA VAL A 354 -14.94 -22.47 17.46
C VAL A 354 -14.79 -23.38 16.26
N GLU A 355 -15.88 -23.75 15.62
CA GLU A 355 -15.93 -24.43 14.32
C GLU A 355 -16.57 -23.51 13.28
N VAL A 356 -15.92 -23.38 12.12
CA VAL A 356 -16.38 -22.51 11.02
C VAL A 356 -16.90 -23.39 9.89
N PHE A 357 -18.01 -22.99 9.28
CA PHE A 357 -18.71 -23.74 8.25
C PHE A 357 -18.93 -22.89 6.99
N ASP A 358 -18.84 -23.52 5.82
CA ASP A 358 -19.43 -23.04 4.58
C ASP A 358 -20.69 -23.87 4.28
N GLY A 359 -21.86 -23.26 4.43
CA GLY A 359 -23.13 -24.00 4.47
C GLY A 359 -23.11 -25.04 5.59
N SER A 360 -23.12 -26.33 5.22
CA SER A 360 -23.04 -27.46 6.16
C SER A 360 -21.63 -28.07 6.29
N THR A 361 -20.67 -27.63 5.49
CA THR A 361 -19.33 -28.21 5.42
C THR A 361 -18.40 -27.52 6.42
N SER A 362 -17.75 -28.28 7.30
CA SER A 362 -16.75 -27.74 8.22
C SER A 362 -15.48 -27.32 7.47
N LEU A 363 -15.04 -26.09 7.71
CA LEU A 363 -13.80 -25.52 7.17
C LEU A 363 -12.61 -25.64 8.13
N GLY A 364 -12.88 -26.04 9.38
CA GLY A 364 -11.89 -26.20 10.42
C GLY A 364 -12.31 -25.61 11.76
N THR A 365 -11.43 -25.77 12.74
CA THR A 365 -11.68 -25.37 14.14
C THR A 365 -10.54 -24.52 14.68
N ALA A 366 -10.86 -23.56 15.55
CA ALA A 366 -9.91 -22.74 16.29
C ALA A 366 -10.33 -22.67 17.77
N THR A 367 -9.41 -22.37 18.67
CA THR A 367 -9.72 -22.15 20.09
C THR A 367 -9.66 -20.66 20.40
N ALA A 368 -10.67 -20.15 21.11
CA ALA A 368 -10.67 -18.78 21.59
C ALA A 368 -9.62 -18.60 22.71
N ASN A 369 -8.80 -17.56 22.60
CA ASN A 369 -7.77 -17.26 23.59
C ASN A 369 -8.38 -16.74 24.92
N SER A 370 -7.55 -16.36 25.89
CA SER A 370 -8.00 -15.83 27.19
C SER A 370 -8.81 -14.54 27.11
N SER A 371 -8.74 -13.79 26.00
CA SER A 371 -9.59 -12.63 25.73
C SER A 371 -10.83 -12.96 24.88
N GLY A 372 -11.09 -14.25 24.62
CA GLY A 372 -12.20 -14.71 23.79
C GLY A 372 -11.99 -14.57 22.28
N ALA A 373 -10.82 -14.11 21.82
CA ALA A 373 -10.54 -13.87 20.41
C ALA A 373 -10.09 -15.17 19.72
N TRP A 374 -10.54 -15.38 18.48
CA TRP A 374 -10.20 -16.55 17.68
C TRP A 374 -9.91 -16.17 16.22
N THR A 375 -9.12 -16.98 15.55
CA THR A 375 -8.75 -16.85 14.14
C THR A 375 -8.62 -18.24 13.51
N LEU A 376 -9.12 -18.39 12.29
CA LEU A 376 -9.02 -19.60 11.48
C LEU A 376 -8.63 -19.22 10.05
N THR A 377 -7.58 -19.85 9.53
CA THR A 377 -7.32 -19.90 8.09
C THR A 377 -7.74 -21.27 7.60
N PRO A 378 -8.78 -21.39 6.75
CA PRO A 378 -9.29 -22.68 6.31
C PRO A 378 -8.35 -23.36 5.32
N SER A 379 -8.67 -24.60 4.95
CA SER A 379 -8.23 -25.15 3.67
C SER A 379 -8.73 -24.31 2.50
N SER A 380 -8.11 -24.46 1.33
CA SER A 380 -8.50 -23.73 0.12
C SER A 380 -9.98 -23.90 -0.19
N LEU A 381 -10.70 -22.79 -0.34
CA LEU A 381 -12.04 -22.71 -0.91
C LEU A 381 -11.93 -22.69 -2.44
N THR A 382 -12.98 -23.16 -3.12
CA THR A 382 -13.10 -23.06 -4.57
C THR A 382 -13.53 -21.65 -4.98
N ASP A 383 -13.36 -21.28 -6.25
CA ASP A 383 -13.96 -20.03 -6.73
C ASP A 383 -15.50 -20.12 -6.68
N GLY A 384 -16.16 -19.03 -6.30
CA GLY A 384 -17.60 -18.92 -6.11
C GLY A 384 -18.00 -18.16 -4.85
N THR A 385 -19.32 -18.04 -4.64
CA THR A 385 -19.88 -17.44 -3.42
C THR A 385 -20.07 -18.48 -2.34
N HIS A 386 -19.50 -18.21 -1.17
CA HIS A 386 -19.56 -19.03 0.04
C HIS A 386 -20.34 -18.32 1.14
N THR A 387 -21.05 -19.09 1.96
CA THR A 387 -21.86 -18.56 3.08
C THR A 387 -21.29 -19.09 4.38
N ILE A 388 -20.54 -18.24 5.07
CA ILE A 388 -19.75 -18.61 6.23
C ILE A 388 -20.53 -18.38 7.51
N THR A 389 -20.54 -19.38 8.38
CA THR A 389 -21.05 -19.30 9.76
C THR A 389 -20.04 -19.91 10.74
N ALA A 390 -20.14 -19.57 12.02
CA ALA A 390 -19.34 -20.17 13.07
C ALA A 390 -20.20 -20.58 14.26
N LYS A 391 -19.81 -21.65 14.96
CA LYS A 391 -20.39 -22.09 16.25
C LYS A 391 -19.27 -22.26 17.27
N ALA A 392 -19.56 -21.98 18.53
CA ALA A 392 -18.64 -22.19 19.64
C ALA A 392 -19.15 -23.31 20.56
N THR A 393 -18.24 -24.15 21.05
CA THR A 393 -18.51 -25.18 22.05
C THR A 393 -17.66 -24.90 23.28
N ASP A 394 -18.28 -24.73 24.44
CA ASP A 394 -17.59 -24.47 25.71
C ASP A 394 -16.87 -25.73 26.25
N ALA A 395 -16.22 -25.60 27.41
CA ALA A 395 -15.52 -26.71 28.06
C ALA A 395 -16.45 -27.81 28.61
N ALA A 396 -17.73 -27.47 28.87
CA ALA A 396 -18.76 -28.39 29.33
C ALA A 396 -19.44 -29.17 28.18
N GLY A 397 -19.21 -28.75 26.92
CA GLY A 397 -19.73 -29.37 25.71
C GLY A 397 -20.99 -28.69 25.14
N ASN A 398 -21.46 -27.57 25.70
CA ASN A 398 -22.62 -26.86 25.16
C ASN A 398 -22.23 -26.11 23.89
N THR A 399 -23.07 -26.18 22.86
CA THR A 399 -22.81 -25.55 21.55
C THR A 399 -23.73 -24.35 21.33
N SER A 400 -23.16 -23.21 20.97
CA SER A 400 -23.89 -21.97 20.69
C SER A 400 -24.83 -22.09 19.48
N ALA A 401 -25.74 -21.12 19.34
CA ALA A 401 -26.33 -20.82 18.04
C ALA A 401 -25.24 -20.43 17.02
N ALA A 402 -25.54 -20.58 15.72
CA ALA A 402 -24.64 -20.13 14.66
C ALA A 402 -24.53 -18.60 14.65
N SER A 403 -23.35 -18.07 14.30
CA SER A 403 -23.14 -16.66 14.03
C SER A 403 -24.06 -16.16 12.91
N THR A 404 -24.23 -14.85 12.79
CA THR A 404 -24.82 -14.26 11.57
C THR A 404 -23.99 -14.68 10.36
N ALA A 405 -24.66 -15.18 9.32
CA ALA A 405 -23.99 -15.62 8.09
C ALA A 405 -23.27 -14.45 7.39
N LYS A 406 -22.07 -14.72 6.88
CA LYS A 406 -21.28 -13.78 6.08
C LYS A 406 -21.06 -14.36 4.68
N SER A 407 -21.42 -13.60 3.66
CA SER A 407 -21.10 -13.95 2.28
C SER A 407 -19.66 -13.57 1.96
N VAL A 408 -18.90 -14.49 1.36
CA VAL A 408 -17.58 -14.23 0.79
C VAL A 408 -17.55 -14.82 -0.62
N THR A 409 -17.12 -14.03 -1.59
CA THR A 409 -16.88 -14.51 -2.96
C THR A 409 -15.39 -14.77 -3.10
N VAL A 410 -15.01 -16.00 -3.37
CA VAL A 410 -13.65 -16.37 -3.73
C VAL A 410 -13.57 -16.36 -5.25
N ASP A 411 -12.57 -15.70 -5.78
CA ASP A 411 -12.28 -15.62 -7.20
C ASP A 411 -10.76 -15.50 -7.32
N THR A 412 -10.09 -16.59 -7.64
CA THR A 412 -8.64 -16.65 -7.79
C THR A 412 -8.18 -16.59 -9.24
N THR A 413 -9.10 -16.34 -10.16
CA THR A 413 -8.85 -16.39 -11.60
C THR A 413 -8.46 -15.01 -12.10
N PRO A 414 -7.22 -14.79 -12.61
CA PRO A 414 -6.86 -13.51 -13.21
C PRO A 414 -7.70 -13.20 -14.45
N PRO A 415 -7.97 -11.91 -14.73
CA PRO A 415 -8.65 -11.51 -15.94
C PRO A 415 -7.83 -11.88 -17.18
N VAL A 416 -8.47 -11.96 -18.34
CA VAL A 416 -7.76 -12.16 -19.60
C VAL A 416 -6.76 -11.03 -19.84
N VAL A 417 -5.54 -11.40 -20.27
CA VAL A 417 -4.49 -10.43 -20.61
C VAL A 417 -5.05 -9.37 -21.56
N PRO A 418 -4.90 -8.06 -21.26
CA PRO A 418 -5.40 -7.02 -22.14
C PRO A 418 -4.76 -7.12 -23.52
N THR A 419 -5.58 -7.05 -24.56
CA THR A 419 -5.04 -6.68 -25.87
C THR A 419 -4.55 -5.23 -25.81
N LEU A 420 -3.48 -4.91 -26.54
CA LEU A 420 -2.89 -3.57 -26.56
C LEU A 420 -2.71 -3.13 -28.01
N THR A 421 -3.41 -2.06 -28.34
CA THR A 421 -3.34 -1.34 -29.61
C THR A 421 -2.85 0.07 -29.33
N VAL A 422 -1.99 0.58 -30.21
CA VAL A 422 -1.52 1.95 -30.16
C VAL A 422 -2.24 2.70 -31.28
N GLY A 423 -3.02 3.72 -30.93
CA GLY A 423 -3.72 4.57 -31.90
C GLY A 423 -2.74 5.37 -32.75
N THR A 424 -3.10 5.61 -34.01
CA THR A 424 -2.28 6.39 -34.95
C THR A 424 -2.40 7.89 -34.65
N GLY A 425 -1.31 8.49 -34.20
CA GLY A 425 -1.13 9.92 -33.95
C GLY A 425 0.36 10.25 -33.84
N VAL A 426 1.09 10.01 -34.93
CA VAL A 426 2.57 9.90 -35.02
C VAL A 426 3.34 11.23 -34.87
N SER A 427 2.84 12.16 -34.06
CA SER A 427 3.57 13.39 -33.72
C SER A 427 3.18 14.01 -32.37
N SER A 428 2.39 13.31 -31.54
CA SER A 428 2.08 13.80 -30.20
C SER A 428 2.82 12.97 -29.18
N SER A 429 3.38 13.64 -28.18
CA SER A 429 3.86 13.06 -26.93
C SER A 429 2.77 12.26 -26.18
N ARG A 430 1.55 12.11 -26.72
CA ARG A 430 0.38 11.55 -26.02
C ARG A 430 -0.35 10.51 -26.89
N PRO A 431 0.27 9.35 -27.18
CA PRO A 431 -0.38 8.28 -27.93
C PRO A 431 -1.58 7.73 -27.17
N VAL A 432 -2.67 7.41 -27.87
CA VAL A 432 -3.81 6.72 -27.27
C VAL A 432 -3.54 5.22 -27.24
N PHE A 433 -3.63 4.61 -26.07
CA PHE A 433 -3.56 3.16 -25.89
C PHE A 433 -4.97 2.61 -25.71
N SER A 434 -5.29 1.52 -26.40
CA SER A 434 -6.62 0.92 -26.30
C SER A 434 -6.56 -0.59 -26.45
N GLY A 435 -7.65 -1.25 -26.07
CA GLY A 435 -7.78 -2.68 -26.25
C GLY A 435 -9.01 -3.24 -25.58
N VAL A 436 -8.97 -4.54 -25.32
CA VAL A 436 -10.05 -5.33 -24.72
C VAL A 436 -9.45 -6.24 -23.64
N THR A 437 -10.13 -6.33 -22.50
CA THR A 437 -9.89 -7.28 -21.40
C THR A 437 -11.25 -7.72 -20.81
N GLU A 438 -11.27 -8.27 -19.62
CA GLU A 438 -12.49 -8.56 -18.88
C GLU A 438 -13.31 -7.29 -18.58
N ALA A 439 -14.63 -7.39 -18.67
CA ALA A 439 -15.52 -6.25 -18.44
C ALA A 439 -15.37 -5.73 -17.00
N SER A 440 -15.35 -4.41 -16.83
CA SER A 440 -15.17 -3.73 -15.54
C SER A 440 -13.78 -3.91 -14.87
N ALA A 441 -12.86 -4.66 -15.48
CA ALA A 441 -11.49 -4.77 -14.97
C ALA A 441 -10.74 -3.43 -15.11
N LYS A 442 -9.89 -3.13 -14.14
CA LYS A 442 -8.97 -1.99 -14.15
C LYS A 442 -7.73 -2.36 -14.97
N VAL A 443 -7.47 -1.62 -16.05
CA VAL A 443 -6.25 -1.74 -16.87
C VAL A 443 -5.24 -0.70 -16.44
N GLU A 444 -4.00 -1.11 -16.23
CA GLU A 444 -2.84 -0.24 -16.03
C GLU A 444 -1.86 -0.43 -17.19
N VAL A 445 -1.38 0.68 -17.74
CA VAL A 445 -0.45 0.70 -18.88
C VAL A 445 0.93 1.14 -18.38
N PHE A 446 1.99 0.50 -18.88
CA PHE A 446 3.36 0.72 -18.46
C PHE A 446 4.28 1.01 -19.65
N ASP A 447 5.28 1.86 -19.44
CA ASP A 447 6.49 1.95 -20.25
C ASP A 447 7.66 1.35 -19.47
N GLY A 448 8.11 0.16 -19.88
CA GLY A 448 9.01 -0.64 -19.06
C GLY A 448 8.38 -0.96 -17.69
N SER A 449 8.95 -0.43 -16.60
CA SER A 449 8.43 -0.55 -15.24
C SER A 449 7.61 0.66 -14.76
N THR A 450 7.54 1.73 -15.55
CA THR A 450 6.89 2.99 -15.16
C THR A 450 5.43 2.96 -15.54
N SER A 451 4.52 3.20 -14.59
CA SER A 451 3.08 3.32 -14.88
C SER A 451 2.80 4.62 -15.63
N LEU A 452 2.06 4.51 -16.73
CA LEU A 452 1.58 5.63 -17.56
C LEU A 452 0.15 6.04 -17.21
N GLY A 453 -0.53 5.27 -16.36
CA GLY A 453 -1.89 5.52 -15.92
C GLY A 453 -2.81 4.30 -16.03
N THR A 454 -4.06 4.51 -15.63
CA THR A 454 -5.05 3.44 -15.53
C THR A 454 -6.36 3.81 -16.24
N ALA A 455 -7.03 2.82 -16.81
CA ALA A 455 -8.36 2.92 -17.37
C ALA A 455 -9.24 1.77 -16.84
N THR A 456 -10.56 1.91 -16.92
CA THR A 456 -11.48 0.81 -16.59
C THR A 456 -12.11 0.29 -17.88
N ALA A 457 -12.12 -1.02 -18.08
CA ALA A 457 -12.82 -1.65 -19.18
C ALA A 457 -14.33 -1.47 -19.03
N ASN A 458 -15.02 -1.13 -20.10
CA ASN A 458 -16.48 -0.97 -20.10
C ASN A 458 -17.19 -2.35 -20.05
N SER A 459 -18.52 -2.36 -20.17
CA SER A 459 -19.33 -3.59 -20.16
C SER A 459 -19.03 -4.55 -21.32
N SER A 460 -18.39 -4.07 -22.39
CA SER A 460 -17.93 -4.92 -23.51
C SER A 460 -16.45 -5.30 -23.39
N GLY A 461 -15.79 -5.00 -22.27
CA GLY A 461 -14.36 -5.26 -22.05
C GLY A 461 -13.41 -4.24 -22.70
N ALA A 462 -13.94 -3.25 -23.42
CA ALA A 462 -13.11 -2.28 -24.14
C ALA A 462 -12.58 -1.19 -23.20
N TRP A 463 -11.32 -0.82 -23.37
CA TRP A 463 -10.64 0.20 -22.57
C TRP A 463 -9.83 1.15 -23.46
N SER A 464 -9.60 2.36 -22.95
CA SER A 464 -8.77 3.38 -23.61
C SER A 464 -8.09 4.25 -22.57
N LEU A 465 -6.81 4.55 -22.78
CA LEU A 465 -5.99 5.44 -21.96
C LEU A 465 -5.23 6.40 -22.86
N THR A 466 -5.32 7.70 -22.56
CA THR A 466 -4.39 8.70 -23.08
C THR A 466 -3.48 9.14 -21.93
N PRO A 467 -2.18 8.83 -21.96
CA PRO A 467 -1.25 9.15 -20.89
C PRO A 467 -0.92 10.66 -20.89
N SER A 468 -0.13 11.07 -19.89
CA SER A 468 0.64 12.31 -19.93
C SER A 468 1.72 12.27 -21.03
N ASP A 469 2.40 13.39 -21.25
CA ASP A 469 3.47 13.49 -22.25
C ASP A 469 4.57 12.45 -22.01
N LEU A 470 4.83 11.65 -23.03
CA LEU A 470 5.98 10.79 -23.17
C LEU A 470 7.16 11.61 -23.70
N ALA A 471 8.36 11.31 -23.20
CA ALA A 471 9.61 11.91 -23.67
C ALA A 471 9.89 11.52 -25.13
N GLY A 472 10.83 12.23 -25.78
CA GLY A 472 11.31 11.81 -27.10
C GLY A 472 12.10 10.51 -27.01
N GLY A 473 11.90 9.60 -27.97
CA GLY A 473 12.60 8.33 -28.06
C GLY A 473 11.69 7.13 -28.29
N THR A 474 12.25 5.94 -28.10
CA THR A 474 11.52 4.67 -28.23
C THR A 474 11.06 4.16 -26.87
N HIS A 475 9.77 3.88 -26.77
CA HIS A 475 9.07 3.36 -25.60
C HIS A 475 8.62 1.92 -25.83
N SER A 476 8.55 1.14 -24.76
CA SER A 476 8.12 -0.27 -24.78
C SER A 476 6.88 -0.44 -23.91
N ILE A 477 5.72 -0.36 -24.56
CA ILE A 477 4.43 -0.26 -23.87
C ILE A 477 3.84 -1.64 -23.61
N THR A 478 3.43 -1.89 -22.37
CA THR A 478 2.68 -3.09 -21.95
C THR A 478 1.45 -2.68 -21.15
N ALA A 479 0.49 -3.59 -20.99
CA ALA A 479 -0.70 -3.37 -20.16
C ALA A 479 -1.02 -4.61 -19.31
N LYS A 480 -1.55 -4.39 -18.10
CA LYS A 480 -2.09 -5.43 -17.21
C LYS A 480 -3.50 -5.06 -16.79
N ALA A 481 -4.39 -6.04 -16.71
CA ALA A 481 -5.70 -5.89 -16.09
C ALA A 481 -5.73 -6.48 -14.68
N THR A 482 -6.51 -5.85 -13.81
CA THR A 482 -6.89 -6.29 -12.48
C THR A 482 -8.43 -6.37 -12.41
N ASP A 483 -8.98 -7.52 -12.05
CA ASP A 483 -10.44 -7.69 -11.91
C ASP A 483 -10.99 -7.06 -10.61
N ALA A 484 -12.29 -7.25 -10.35
CA ALA A 484 -12.94 -6.77 -9.15
C ALA A 484 -12.47 -7.49 -7.87
N ALA A 485 -11.99 -8.73 -7.99
CA ALA A 485 -11.48 -9.52 -6.88
C ALA A 485 -10.03 -9.17 -6.50
N GLY A 486 -9.33 -8.42 -7.36
CA GLY A 486 -7.95 -8.00 -7.19
C GLY A 486 -6.93 -8.90 -7.89
N ASN A 487 -7.35 -9.91 -8.66
CA ASN A 487 -6.41 -10.74 -9.41
C ASN A 487 -5.84 -9.95 -10.58
N THR A 488 -4.54 -10.09 -10.82
CA THR A 488 -3.84 -9.36 -11.89
C THR A 488 -3.38 -10.31 -12.98
N SER A 489 -3.74 -10.01 -14.22
CA SER A 489 -3.30 -10.73 -15.42
C SER A 489 -1.77 -10.64 -15.67
N ALA A 490 -1.27 -11.50 -16.55
CA ALA A 490 0.05 -11.30 -17.14
C ALA A 490 0.10 -10.01 -17.99
N ALA A 491 1.30 -9.47 -18.22
CA ALA A 491 1.46 -8.31 -19.09
C ALA A 491 1.15 -8.68 -20.55
N SER A 492 0.53 -7.75 -21.28
CA SER A 492 0.37 -7.85 -22.73
C SER A 492 1.71 -7.91 -23.46
N THR A 493 1.71 -8.39 -24.70
CA THR A 493 2.91 -8.32 -25.55
C THR A 493 3.32 -6.87 -25.75
N ALA A 494 4.60 -6.57 -25.53
CA ALA A 494 5.12 -5.21 -25.65
C ALA A 494 4.90 -4.63 -27.06
N LYS A 495 4.47 -3.37 -27.12
CA LYS A 495 4.37 -2.57 -28.34
C LYS A 495 5.40 -1.47 -28.31
N SER A 496 6.25 -1.41 -29.34
CA SER A 496 7.20 -0.32 -29.50
C SER A 496 6.50 0.92 -30.02
N VAL A 497 6.69 2.05 -29.34
CA VAL A 497 6.18 3.36 -29.73
C VAL A 497 7.35 4.31 -29.86
N SER A 498 7.47 4.99 -30.99
CA SER A 498 8.49 6.04 -31.17
C SER A 498 7.83 7.40 -31.10
N VAL A 499 8.23 8.19 -30.11
CA VAL A 499 7.81 9.58 -29.95
C VAL A 499 8.91 10.46 -30.51
N VAL A 500 8.58 11.19 -31.58
CA VAL A 500 9.45 12.22 -32.14
C VAL A 500 8.92 13.56 -31.66
N LEU A 501 9.69 14.26 -30.83
CA LEU A 501 9.38 15.62 -30.44
C LEU A 501 9.74 16.56 -31.59
N ALA A 502 9.00 17.66 -31.74
CA ALA A 502 9.39 18.71 -32.66
C ALA A 502 10.76 19.25 -32.24
N ASP A 503 11.68 19.34 -33.18
CA ASP A 503 12.93 20.05 -32.95
C ASP A 503 12.61 21.54 -32.85
N THR A 504 12.86 22.12 -31.67
CA THR A 504 12.65 23.55 -31.38
C THR A 504 13.96 24.30 -31.22
N THR A 505 15.11 23.67 -31.51
CA THR A 505 16.42 24.26 -31.27
C THR A 505 16.87 24.99 -32.52
N PRO A 506 17.01 26.32 -32.50
CA PRO A 506 17.51 27.02 -33.66
C PRO A 506 18.97 26.68 -33.96
N PRO A 507 19.39 26.71 -35.24
CA PRO A 507 20.79 26.65 -35.61
C PRO A 507 21.55 27.85 -35.02
N ASP A 508 22.87 27.69 -34.87
CA ASP A 508 23.75 28.82 -34.54
C ASP A 508 23.66 29.93 -35.60
N ALA A 509 23.86 31.18 -35.18
CA ALA A 509 23.89 32.31 -36.11
C ALA A 509 24.97 32.11 -37.18
N PRO A 510 24.65 32.28 -38.48
CA PRO A 510 25.64 32.10 -39.53
C PRO A 510 26.73 33.17 -39.42
N THR A 511 27.95 32.80 -39.79
CA THR A 511 29.00 33.80 -40.03
C THR A 511 28.75 34.49 -41.36
N LEU A 512 29.12 35.78 -41.44
CA LEU A 512 28.93 36.61 -42.63
C LEU A 512 30.22 37.33 -42.99
N ASN A 513 30.68 37.07 -44.21
CA ASN A 513 31.79 37.70 -44.91
C ASN A 513 31.27 38.36 -46.17
N VAL A 514 31.87 39.50 -46.52
CA VAL A 514 31.57 40.24 -47.74
C VAL A 514 32.87 40.34 -48.53
N SER A 515 32.87 39.84 -49.76
CA SER A 515 33.95 40.10 -50.70
C SER A 515 33.51 41.22 -51.64
N THR A 516 34.07 42.41 -51.44
CA THR A 516 33.85 43.53 -52.33
C THR A 516 34.78 43.35 -53.53
N GLY A 517 34.24 42.86 -54.65
CA GLY A 517 34.84 43.19 -55.94
C GLY A 517 34.68 44.70 -56.10
N SER A 518 35.77 45.46 -55.98
CA SER A 518 35.79 46.94 -55.84
C SER A 518 35.22 47.74 -57.03
N ALA A 519 34.38 47.16 -57.89
CA ALA A 519 33.73 47.81 -59.01
C ALA A 519 32.34 47.21 -59.36
N THR A 520 31.78 46.31 -58.53
CA THR A 520 30.49 45.68 -58.82
C THR A 520 29.42 46.12 -57.83
N ASN A 521 28.20 46.31 -58.32
CA ASN A 521 26.98 46.53 -57.50
C ASN A 521 26.36 45.20 -57.03
N ARG A 522 27.12 44.10 -57.08
CA ARG A 522 26.69 42.74 -56.72
C ARG A 522 27.76 42.07 -55.86
N PRO A 523 27.85 42.44 -54.57
CA PRO A 523 28.86 41.88 -53.68
C PRO A 523 28.62 40.37 -53.46
N LEU A 524 29.68 39.59 -53.31
CA LEU A 524 29.55 38.19 -52.93
C LEU A 524 29.53 38.08 -51.40
N PHE A 525 28.41 37.64 -50.85
CA PHE A 525 28.25 37.27 -49.45
C PHE A 525 28.59 35.80 -49.25
N SER A 526 29.27 35.47 -48.16
CA SER A 526 29.64 34.09 -47.86
C SER A 526 29.84 33.86 -46.38
N GLY A 527 29.88 32.61 -45.95
CA GLY A 527 30.19 32.26 -44.57
C GLY A 527 30.01 30.78 -44.28
N ILE A 528 29.87 30.48 -43.00
CA ILE A 528 29.58 29.16 -42.43
C ILE A 528 28.26 29.23 -41.67
N ALA A 529 27.41 28.23 -41.87
CA ALA A 529 26.18 27.97 -41.12
C ALA A 529 26.07 26.46 -40.84
N GLU A 530 25.03 26.03 -40.13
CA GLU A 530 24.73 24.61 -39.98
C GLU A 530 24.57 23.93 -41.36
N ALA A 531 25.13 22.72 -41.52
CA ALA A 531 25.12 22.01 -42.78
C ALA A 531 23.69 21.69 -43.23
N GLY A 532 23.36 22.04 -44.48
CA GLY A 532 22.00 21.87 -45.03
C GLY A 532 21.00 22.96 -44.63
N ALA A 533 21.36 23.88 -43.72
CA ALA A 533 20.49 24.98 -43.34
C ALA A 533 20.30 25.98 -44.48
N LYS A 534 19.10 26.59 -44.55
CA LYS A 534 18.80 27.70 -45.45
C LYS A 534 19.31 28.99 -44.82
N VAL A 535 20.18 29.71 -45.51
CA VAL A 535 20.69 31.01 -45.10
C VAL A 535 19.97 32.11 -45.87
N GLU A 536 19.36 33.06 -45.18
CA GLU A 536 18.76 34.26 -45.76
C GLU A 536 19.60 35.49 -45.41
N VAL A 537 19.87 36.32 -46.41
CA VAL A 537 20.70 37.53 -46.28
C VAL A 537 19.81 38.76 -46.36
N PHE A 538 20.03 39.72 -45.47
CA PHE A 538 19.21 40.93 -45.32
C PHE A 538 20.07 42.19 -45.42
N ASP A 539 19.53 43.26 -46.00
CA ASP A 539 20.00 44.63 -45.85
C ASP A 539 18.98 45.42 -45.00
N GLY A 540 19.36 45.76 -43.77
CA GLY A 540 18.39 46.24 -42.77
C GLY A 540 17.29 45.20 -42.53
N ALA A 541 16.04 45.55 -42.86
CA ALA A 541 14.88 44.65 -42.76
C ALA A 541 14.50 43.96 -44.10
N GLY A 542 15.08 44.39 -45.22
CA GLY A 542 14.78 43.84 -46.55
C GLY A 542 15.59 42.58 -46.83
N SER A 543 14.94 41.51 -47.29
CA SER A 543 15.64 40.30 -47.74
C SER A 543 16.28 40.55 -49.10
N LEU A 544 17.57 40.23 -49.22
CA LEU A 544 18.32 40.26 -50.47
C LEU A 544 18.23 38.92 -51.21
N GLY A 545 17.92 37.84 -50.51
CA GLY A 545 17.80 36.49 -51.06
C GLY A 545 18.41 35.42 -50.15
N THR A 546 18.48 34.20 -50.67
CA THR A 546 18.79 33.00 -49.87
C THR A 546 19.79 32.09 -50.54
N ALA A 547 20.57 31.36 -49.74
CA ALA A 547 21.44 30.27 -50.15
C ALA A 547 21.26 29.06 -49.21
N THR A 548 21.81 27.91 -49.58
CA THR A 548 21.84 26.72 -48.71
C THR A 548 23.29 26.43 -48.33
N ALA A 549 23.53 26.16 -47.05
CA ALA A 549 24.84 25.73 -46.58
C ALA A 549 25.13 24.29 -47.04
N GLY A 550 26.30 24.08 -47.64
CA GLY A 550 26.74 22.75 -48.08
C GLY A 550 27.01 21.82 -46.89
N ALA A 551 27.41 20.58 -47.19
CA ALA A 551 27.72 19.57 -46.17
C ALA A 551 28.86 19.97 -45.20
N ASN A 552 29.74 20.89 -45.63
CA ASN A 552 30.80 21.47 -44.81
C ASN A 552 30.38 22.79 -44.11
N GLY A 553 29.10 23.15 -44.16
CA GLY A 553 28.55 24.39 -43.60
C GLY A 553 28.81 25.65 -44.44
N ALA A 554 29.61 25.56 -45.51
CA ALA A 554 29.92 26.74 -46.33
C ALA A 554 28.73 27.16 -47.17
N TRP A 555 28.47 28.46 -47.22
CA TRP A 555 27.43 29.05 -48.05
C TRP A 555 27.97 30.30 -48.77
N SER A 556 27.39 30.59 -49.93
CA SER A 556 27.70 31.78 -50.69
C SER A 556 26.46 32.27 -51.43
N PHE A 557 26.27 33.59 -51.47
CA PHE A 557 25.14 34.25 -52.09
C PHE A 557 25.60 35.53 -52.78
N THR A 558 25.25 35.69 -54.06
CA THR A 558 25.41 36.96 -54.78
C THR A 558 24.01 37.53 -54.99
N PRO A 559 23.69 38.71 -54.44
CA PRO A 559 22.39 39.33 -54.59
C PRO A 559 22.18 39.81 -56.04
N ASP A 560 20.97 40.31 -56.28
CA ASP A 560 20.74 41.23 -57.40
C ASP A 560 21.50 42.55 -57.19
N VAL A 561 21.36 43.49 -58.11
CA VAL A 561 22.07 44.77 -58.05
C VAL A 561 21.63 45.60 -56.83
N LEU A 562 22.62 46.15 -56.13
CA LEU A 562 22.44 47.07 -55.01
C LEU A 562 22.73 48.50 -55.46
N SER A 563 22.00 49.48 -54.93
CA SER A 563 22.21 50.91 -55.18
C SER A 563 23.55 51.41 -54.64
N ASN A 564 23.97 52.62 -55.03
CA ASN A 564 25.16 53.24 -54.42
C ASN A 564 24.83 53.71 -53.00
N GLY A 565 25.79 53.53 -52.08
CA GLY A 565 25.63 53.92 -50.69
C GLY A 565 26.12 52.88 -49.71
N SER A 566 25.80 53.09 -48.43
CA SER A 566 26.15 52.17 -47.35
C SER A 566 24.99 51.23 -47.08
N HIS A 567 25.26 49.93 -47.10
CA HIS A 567 24.33 48.86 -46.77
C HIS A 567 24.78 48.15 -45.48
N SER A 568 23.83 47.72 -44.66
CA SER A 568 24.08 47.05 -43.39
C SER A 568 23.55 45.62 -43.45
N VAL A 569 24.44 44.69 -43.80
CA VAL A 569 24.05 43.33 -44.17
C VAL A 569 24.11 42.40 -42.97
N THR A 570 23.08 41.57 -42.80
CA THR A 570 23.03 40.47 -41.82
C THR A 570 22.59 39.18 -42.49
N ALA A 571 22.81 38.04 -41.85
CA ALA A 571 22.30 36.75 -42.31
C ALA A 571 21.65 35.97 -41.16
N ARG A 572 20.64 35.14 -41.48
CA ARG A 572 20.01 34.19 -40.56
C ARG A 572 19.99 32.81 -41.20
N ALA A 573 20.15 31.76 -40.41
CA ALA A 573 20.03 30.39 -40.86
C ALA A 573 18.73 29.77 -40.33
N SER A 574 18.08 28.93 -41.13
CA SER A 574 16.96 28.10 -40.71
C SER A 574 17.28 26.63 -40.97
N ASP A 575 17.07 25.79 -39.96
CA ASP A 575 17.28 24.34 -40.06
C ASP A 575 16.15 23.65 -40.85
N ALA A 576 16.21 22.32 -40.95
CA ALA A 576 15.19 21.52 -41.63
C ALA A 576 13.83 21.49 -40.90
N ALA A 577 13.81 21.76 -39.60
CA ALA A 577 12.60 21.84 -38.78
C ALA A 577 11.93 23.23 -38.85
N GLY A 578 12.60 24.22 -39.44
CA GLY A 578 12.13 25.59 -39.61
C GLY A 578 12.51 26.53 -38.47
N ASN A 579 13.33 26.10 -37.50
CA ASN A 579 13.83 26.97 -36.45
C ASN A 579 14.82 27.97 -37.04
N THR A 580 14.78 29.22 -36.61
CA THR A 580 15.59 30.30 -37.19
C THR A 580 16.57 30.86 -36.18
N SER A 581 17.84 30.94 -36.57
CA SER A 581 18.93 31.46 -35.75
C SER A 581 18.74 32.94 -35.38
N ALA A 582 19.53 33.38 -34.40
CA ALA A 582 19.83 34.80 -34.26
C ALA A 582 20.50 35.35 -35.55
N ALA A 583 20.44 36.66 -35.75
CA ALA A 583 21.13 37.30 -36.86
C ALA A 583 22.65 37.23 -36.66
N SER A 584 23.40 37.10 -37.76
CA SER A 584 24.84 37.32 -37.77
C SER A 584 25.18 38.72 -37.27
N ALA A 585 26.44 38.94 -36.89
CA ALA A 585 26.95 40.30 -36.74
C ALA A 585 26.74 41.09 -38.05
N ALA A 586 26.29 42.35 -37.92
CA ALA A 586 26.09 43.22 -39.07
C ALA A 586 27.43 43.54 -39.75
N ARG A 587 27.43 43.52 -41.09
CA ARG A 587 28.57 43.90 -41.93
C ARG A 587 28.18 45.09 -42.79
N SER A 588 28.88 46.20 -42.60
CA SER A 588 28.72 47.35 -43.50
C SER A 588 29.43 47.09 -44.82
N VAL A 589 28.73 47.30 -45.94
CA VAL A 589 29.30 47.28 -47.29
C VAL A 589 28.95 48.59 -47.98
N THR A 590 29.94 49.23 -48.60
CA THR A 590 29.73 50.45 -49.39
C THR A 590 29.78 50.09 -50.85
N ILE A 591 28.69 50.36 -51.56
CA ILE A 591 28.59 50.19 -53.01
C ILE A 591 28.86 51.55 -53.67
N ALA A 592 29.82 51.58 -54.58
CA ALA A 592 30.20 52.74 -55.37
C ALA A 592 30.51 52.28 -56.80
N SER A 593 29.47 51.86 -57.52
CA SER A 593 29.54 51.38 -58.90
C SER A 593 29.20 52.51 -59.87
N THR A 594 29.94 52.60 -60.97
CA THR A 594 29.60 53.49 -62.10
C THR A 594 28.42 52.97 -62.93
N LEU A 595 28.03 51.70 -62.75
CA LEU A 595 26.80 51.13 -63.33
C LEU A 595 25.54 51.57 -62.57
N ASN A 596 25.72 52.18 -61.40
CA ASN A 596 24.62 52.73 -60.64
C ASN A 596 24.46 54.20 -61.03
N LEU A 597 23.36 54.51 -61.72
CA LEU A 597 23.05 55.85 -62.21
C LEU A 597 21.92 56.45 -61.39
N SER A 598 21.99 57.76 -61.16
CA SER A 598 20.96 58.51 -60.46
C SER A 598 20.55 59.71 -61.28
N GLY A 599 19.25 59.93 -61.42
CA GLY A 599 18.70 61.13 -62.02
C GLY A 599 18.44 62.23 -60.99
N SER A 600 17.78 63.28 -61.43
CA SER A 600 17.51 64.51 -60.69
C SER A 600 16.03 64.62 -60.32
N THR A 601 15.55 65.84 -60.09
CA THR A 601 14.11 66.13 -59.93
C THR A 601 13.47 66.67 -61.22
N GLY A 602 14.20 66.62 -62.35
CA GLY A 602 13.73 67.02 -63.67
C GLY A 602 13.45 65.81 -64.56
N GLY A 603 13.04 66.03 -65.81
CA GLY A 603 12.91 64.94 -66.80
C GLY A 603 14.27 64.59 -67.40
N ASP A 604 14.90 63.53 -66.91
CA ASP A 604 16.21 63.07 -67.29
C ASP A 604 16.16 62.06 -68.46
N THR A 605 17.25 62.02 -69.22
CA THR A 605 17.51 60.94 -70.19
C THR A 605 18.82 60.26 -69.83
N LEU A 606 18.71 59.11 -69.17
CA LEU A 606 19.85 58.31 -68.73
C LEU A 606 20.15 57.23 -69.78
N THR A 607 21.42 56.87 -69.94
CA THR A 607 21.84 55.83 -70.89
C THR A 607 22.34 54.62 -70.13
N ALA A 608 21.68 53.47 -70.31
CA ALA A 608 22.14 52.20 -69.76
C ALA A 608 23.43 51.78 -70.48
N THR A 609 24.42 51.33 -69.72
CA THR A 609 25.70 50.82 -70.25
C THR A 609 25.71 49.29 -70.26
N SER A 610 26.75 48.65 -70.79
CA SER A 610 26.83 47.18 -70.76
C SER A 610 27.06 46.65 -69.34
N GLY A 611 26.26 45.66 -68.92
CA GLY A 611 26.35 45.04 -67.59
C GLY A 611 25.12 45.37 -66.74
N ASN A 612 25.05 44.85 -65.52
CA ASN A 612 23.86 45.01 -64.69
C ASN A 612 23.81 46.42 -64.08
N ASN A 613 23.07 47.36 -64.67
CA ASN A 613 22.90 48.71 -64.14
C ASN A 613 21.81 48.75 -63.05
N TYR A 614 21.98 49.66 -62.09
CA TYR A 614 20.89 50.09 -61.20
C TYR A 614 20.63 51.56 -61.51
N ILE A 615 19.45 51.88 -62.00
CA ILE A 615 19.11 53.22 -62.45
C ILE A 615 17.91 53.70 -61.65
N ASP A 616 18.13 54.67 -60.77
CA ASP A 616 17.07 55.41 -60.10
C ASP A 616 17.00 56.80 -60.72
N ALA A 617 16.02 57.05 -61.59
CA ALA A 617 15.98 58.32 -62.32
C ALA A 617 15.46 59.50 -61.48
N GLY A 618 15.03 59.25 -60.23
CA GLY A 618 14.57 60.31 -59.34
C GLY A 618 13.13 60.71 -59.60
N ALA A 619 12.81 61.99 -59.47
CA ALA A 619 11.43 62.47 -59.65
C ALA A 619 11.32 63.20 -60.99
N GLY A 620 10.39 62.81 -61.85
CA GLY A 620 10.31 63.41 -63.17
C GLY A 620 9.49 62.58 -64.13
N ALA A 621 9.60 62.92 -65.41
CA ALA A 621 9.17 62.05 -66.50
C ALA A 621 10.44 61.59 -67.22
N ASP A 622 10.98 60.47 -66.75
CA ASP A 622 12.33 60.05 -67.03
C ASP A 622 12.39 58.99 -68.12
N THR A 623 13.48 59.03 -68.89
CA THR A 623 13.72 58.09 -69.98
C THR A 623 15.06 57.38 -69.81
N VAL A 624 15.05 56.05 -69.89
CA VAL A 624 16.28 55.25 -69.97
C VAL A 624 16.49 54.75 -71.40
N ALA A 625 17.63 55.09 -71.98
CA ALA A 625 18.02 54.69 -73.32
C ALA A 625 18.89 53.43 -73.31
N PHE A 626 18.56 52.48 -74.18
CA PHE A 626 19.28 51.23 -74.42
C PHE A 626 19.82 51.19 -75.85
N SER A 627 21.07 50.74 -76.01
CA SER A 627 21.67 50.54 -77.32
C SER A 627 21.20 49.22 -77.94
N GLY A 628 20.24 49.28 -78.87
CA GLY A 628 19.75 48.11 -79.61
C GLY A 628 18.25 48.20 -79.90
N ASN A 629 17.74 47.30 -80.73
CA ASN A 629 16.31 47.26 -81.07
C ASN A 629 15.50 46.66 -79.91
N ARG A 630 14.23 47.06 -79.77
CA ARG A 630 13.30 46.60 -78.73
C ARG A 630 13.20 45.08 -78.60
N ALA A 631 13.31 44.34 -79.70
CA ALA A 631 13.25 42.87 -79.73
C ALA A 631 14.42 42.19 -79.00
N ASN A 632 15.51 42.91 -78.79
CA ASN A 632 16.69 42.42 -78.09
C ASN A 632 16.49 42.39 -76.57
N PHE A 633 15.43 43.01 -76.05
CA PHE A 633 15.24 43.21 -74.62
C PHE A 633 13.91 42.63 -74.14
N THR A 634 13.87 42.16 -72.91
CA THR A 634 12.61 41.90 -72.19
C THR A 634 12.46 42.93 -71.08
N VAL A 635 11.23 43.41 -70.90
CA VAL A 635 10.87 44.36 -69.85
C VAL A 635 9.91 43.64 -68.92
N LYS A 636 10.09 43.78 -67.61
CA LYS A 636 9.25 43.13 -66.61
C LYS A 636 9.09 44.02 -65.39
N ALA A 637 7.84 44.24 -64.96
CA ALA A 637 7.57 44.93 -63.70
C ALA A 637 8.10 44.13 -62.50
N THR A 638 8.63 44.85 -61.52
CA THR A 638 9.11 44.33 -60.24
C THR A 638 8.44 45.10 -59.11
N SER A 639 8.58 44.63 -57.87
CA SER A 639 8.05 45.34 -56.71
C SER A 639 8.71 46.71 -56.46
N ALA A 640 9.88 46.95 -57.06
CA ALA A 640 10.65 48.18 -56.91
C ALA A 640 10.63 49.08 -58.16
N GLY A 641 9.96 48.66 -59.25
CA GLY A 641 9.98 49.37 -60.53
C GLY A 641 9.94 48.38 -61.69
N PHE A 642 10.98 48.38 -62.53
CA PHE A 642 11.08 47.51 -63.69
C PHE A 642 12.47 46.88 -63.83
N SER A 643 12.52 45.71 -64.43
CA SER A 643 13.75 45.06 -64.87
C SER A 643 13.79 44.99 -66.39
N VAL A 644 14.95 45.28 -66.97
CA VAL A 644 15.21 45.16 -68.41
C VAL A 644 16.34 44.16 -68.61
N THR A 645 16.10 43.11 -69.39
CA THR A 645 17.11 42.07 -69.67
C THR A 645 17.47 42.09 -71.13
N ASP A 646 18.77 42.24 -71.43
CA ASP A 646 19.31 42.01 -72.77
C ASP A 646 19.32 40.50 -73.09
N THR A 647 18.67 40.10 -74.16
CA THR A 647 18.49 38.69 -74.56
C THR A 647 19.43 38.24 -75.69
N VAL A 648 20.18 39.16 -76.30
CA VAL A 648 21.03 38.86 -77.46
C VAL A 648 22.46 39.42 -77.35
N GLY A 649 22.75 40.24 -76.35
CA GLY A 649 24.06 40.83 -76.10
C GLY A 649 24.64 40.52 -74.72
N THR A 650 25.69 41.24 -74.35
CA THR A 650 26.36 41.16 -73.04
C THR A 650 25.80 42.19 -72.04
N GLY A 651 24.63 42.78 -72.32
CA GLY A 651 24.03 43.87 -71.55
C GLY A 651 23.61 43.51 -70.13
N GLY A 652 23.37 42.23 -69.81
CA GLY A 652 22.99 41.82 -68.46
C GLY A 652 21.53 42.12 -68.10
N ILE A 653 21.24 42.24 -66.80
CA ILE A 653 19.92 42.56 -66.24
C ILE A 653 20.00 43.89 -65.51
N ASP A 654 19.24 44.86 -65.98
CA ASP A 654 19.15 46.22 -65.45
C ASP A 654 17.94 46.38 -64.56
N GLN A 655 18.11 47.03 -63.40
CA GLN A 655 17.01 47.39 -62.51
C GLN A 655 16.76 48.89 -62.59
N LEU A 656 15.51 49.25 -62.82
CA LEU A 656 15.05 50.61 -63.05
C LEU A 656 14.02 51.00 -61.99
N VAL A 657 14.24 52.15 -61.36
CA VAL A 657 13.38 52.73 -60.32
C VAL A 657 13.05 54.15 -60.73
N ASN A 658 11.79 54.54 -60.55
CA ASN A 658 11.26 55.86 -60.96
C ASN A 658 11.57 56.21 -62.42
N VAL A 659 11.24 55.30 -63.35
CA VAL A 659 11.44 55.51 -64.79
C VAL A 659 10.13 55.34 -65.52
N GLU A 660 9.73 56.35 -66.27
CA GLU A 660 8.46 56.37 -66.98
C GLU A 660 8.57 55.79 -68.40
N ARG A 661 9.76 55.83 -69.00
CA ARG A 661 9.96 55.47 -70.42
C ARG A 661 11.27 54.77 -70.70
N LEU A 662 11.24 53.87 -71.67
CA LEU A 662 12.43 53.27 -72.27
C LEU A 662 12.57 53.70 -73.72
N LYS A 663 13.80 54.00 -74.12
CA LYS A 663 14.17 54.30 -75.51
C LYS A 663 15.05 53.19 -76.07
N PHE A 664 14.57 52.54 -77.13
CA PHE A 664 15.33 51.60 -77.94
C PHE A 664 15.64 52.23 -79.31
N GLY A 665 16.45 51.56 -80.13
CA GLY A 665 16.87 52.03 -81.45
C GLY A 665 15.73 52.19 -82.45
N ASP A 666 14.64 51.43 -82.30
CA ASP A 666 13.51 51.38 -83.22
C ASP A 666 12.17 51.81 -82.60
N LYS A 667 12.04 51.82 -81.26
CA LYS A 667 10.77 52.06 -80.55
C LYS A 667 10.98 52.69 -79.18
N MET A 668 9.90 53.21 -78.60
CA MET A 668 9.81 53.49 -77.16
C MET A 668 8.93 52.47 -76.45
N VAL A 669 9.13 52.35 -75.14
CA VAL A 669 8.23 51.64 -74.23
C VAL A 669 7.78 52.61 -73.15
N GLY A 670 6.48 52.74 -72.95
CA GLY A 670 5.91 53.43 -71.79
C GLY A 670 5.85 52.47 -70.60
N LEU A 671 6.45 52.86 -69.48
CA LEU A 671 6.40 52.16 -68.19
C LEU A 671 5.46 52.84 -67.20
N ASP A 672 5.16 54.11 -67.42
CA ASP A 672 4.18 54.88 -66.67
C ASP A 672 2.75 54.41 -67.00
N ILE A 673 2.35 53.32 -66.35
CA ILE A 673 1.07 52.67 -66.56
C ILE A 673 -0.09 53.48 -65.96
N ASP A 674 0.15 54.32 -64.94
CA ASP A 674 -0.92 55.08 -64.28
C ASP A 674 -0.94 56.57 -64.66
N GLY A 675 0.19 57.13 -65.09
CA GLY A 675 0.29 58.49 -65.58
C GLY A 675 -0.03 58.61 -67.07
N VAL A 676 0.61 59.57 -67.73
CA VAL A 676 0.16 60.09 -69.04
C VAL A 676 0.13 59.00 -70.11
N GLY A 677 1.14 58.14 -70.12
CA GLY A 677 1.26 57.06 -71.09
C GLY A 677 0.12 56.04 -70.99
N GLY A 678 -0.12 55.54 -69.78
CA GLY A 678 -1.21 54.60 -69.53
C GLY A 678 -2.60 55.20 -69.67
N GLN A 679 -2.79 56.48 -69.33
CA GLN A 679 -4.06 57.20 -69.58
C GLN A 679 -4.37 57.27 -71.07
N ALA A 680 -3.38 57.63 -71.91
CA ALA A 680 -3.53 57.64 -73.36
C ALA A 680 -3.89 56.24 -73.90
N TYR A 681 -3.23 55.20 -73.40
CA TYR A 681 -3.53 53.81 -73.78
C TYR A 681 -4.96 53.42 -73.40
N ARG A 682 -5.39 53.69 -72.16
CA ARG A 682 -6.73 53.35 -71.66
C ARG A 682 -7.84 54.07 -72.41
N VAL A 683 -7.71 55.37 -72.66
CA VAL A 683 -8.74 56.12 -73.39
C VAL A 683 -8.80 55.72 -74.86
N TYR A 684 -7.67 55.36 -75.48
CA TYR A 684 -7.64 54.81 -76.83
C TYR A 684 -8.34 53.45 -76.88
N GLN A 685 -7.98 52.52 -75.99
CA GLN A 685 -8.60 51.20 -75.96
C GLN A 685 -10.09 51.30 -75.64
N ALA A 686 -10.49 52.15 -74.70
CA ALA A 686 -11.90 52.37 -74.38
C ALA A 686 -12.70 52.96 -75.55
N ALA A 687 -12.06 53.77 -76.40
CA ALA A 687 -12.69 54.40 -77.56
C ALA A 687 -12.90 53.43 -78.73
N PHE A 688 -12.01 52.45 -78.91
CA PHE A 688 -11.96 51.64 -80.14
C PHE A 688 -12.02 50.12 -79.91
N ASP A 689 -12.02 49.67 -78.65
CA ASP A 689 -12.06 48.26 -78.25
C ASP A 689 -10.99 47.38 -78.93
N ARG A 690 -9.76 47.91 -78.98
CA ARG A 690 -8.60 47.21 -79.54
C ARG A 690 -7.31 47.77 -78.97
N THR A 691 -6.22 47.02 -79.15
CA THR A 691 -4.87 47.53 -78.90
C THR A 691 -4.62 48.77 -79.77
N PRO A 692 -4.08 49.86 -79.19
CA PRO A 692 -3.73 51.06 -79.94
C PRO A 692 -2.72 50.77 -81.06
N ASP A 693 -2.82 51.48 -82.17
CA ASP A 693 -1.74 51.48 -83.14
C ASP A 693 -0.54 52.27 -82.58
N LEU A 694 0.68 51.83 -82.86
CA LEU A 694 1.87 52.37 -82.18
C LEU A 694 2.11 53.86 -82.46
N ALA A 695 1.78 54.33 -83.67
CA ALA A 695 2.00 55.72 -84.08
C ALA A 695 0.93 56.66 -83.53
N GLY A 696 -0.35 56.25 -83.59
CA GLY A 696 -1.48 56.97 -83.01
C GLY A 696 -1.34 57.09 -81.50
N LEU A 697 -0.94 56.01 -80.81
CA LEU A 697 -0.66 56.06 -79.39
C LEU A 697 0.47 57.05 -79.07
N GLY A 698 1.56 57.02 -79.83
CA GLY A 698 2.67 57.96 -79.65
C GLY A 698 2.30 59.43 -79.91
N TYR A 699 1.40 59.70 -80.85
CA TYR A 699 0.83 61.04 -81.04
C TYR A 699 0.09 61.52 -79.80
N TRP A 700 -0.83 60.71 -79.26
CA TRP A 700 -1.64 61.10 -78.10
C TRP A 700 -0.82 61.24 -76.83
N ILE A 701 0.16 60.36 -76.61
CA ILE A 701 1.14 60.53 -75.51
C ILE A 701 1.86 61.88 -75.66
N SER A 702 2.33 62.23 -76.87
CA SER A 702 3.00 63.52 -77.11
C SER A 702 2.08 64.73 -76.88
N GLN A 703 0.79 64.62 -77.19
CA GLN A 703 -0.18 65.69 -76.92
C GLN A 703 -0.43 65.83 -75.41
N MET A 704 -0.62 64.73 -74.70
CA MET A 704 -0.88 64.75 -73.26
C MET A 704 0.35 65.21 -72.47
N ASP A 705 1.56 64.88 -72.91
CA ASP A 705 2.82 65.44 -72.38
C ASP A 705 2.88 66.97 -72.48
N LYS A 706 2.24 67.56 -73.50
CA LYS A 706 2.13 69.01 -73.70
C LYS A 706 0.96 69.63 -72.93
N GLY A 707 0.27 68.85 -72.10
CA GLY A 707 -0.83 69.29 -71.25
C GLY A 707 -2.23 69.12 -71.85
N VAL A 708 -2.39 68.40 -72.97
CA VAL A 708 -3.74 68.05 -73.47
C VAL A 708 -4.40 67.11 -72.48
N SER A 709 -5.62 67.44 -72.05
CA SER A 709 -6.32 66.62 -71.07
C SER A 709 -6.86 65.33 -71.69
N GLN A 710 -6.99 64.27 -70.88
CA GLN A 710 -7.64 63.02 -71.30
C GLN A 710 -9.05 63.24 -71.88
N ARG A 711 -9.78 64.23 -71.35
CA ARG A 711 -11.11 64.60 -71.85
C ARG A 711 -11.04 65.14 -73.29
N ASP A 712 -10.02 65.91 -73.63
CA ASP A 712 -9.84 66.48 -74.97
C ASP A 712 -9.38 65.40 -75.97
N VAL A 713 -8.60 64.42 -75.51
CA VAL A 713 -8.29 63.21 -76.28
C VAL A 713 -9.58 62.43 -76.57
N ALA A 714 -10.40 62.17 -75.54
CA ALA A 714 -11.69 61.51 -75.70
C ALA A 714 -12.63 62.27 -76.66
N ALA A 715 -12.65 63.61 -76.61
CA ALA A 715 -13.43 64.43 -77.53
C ALA A 715 -12.97 64.27 -78.98
N SER A 716 -11.66 64.20 -79.20
CA SER A 716 -11.08 63.97 -80.52
C SER A 716 -11.43 62.59 -81.08
N PHE A 717 -11.43 61.55 -80.22
CA PHE A 717 -11.88 60.22 -80.61
C PHE A 717 -13.36 60.16 -80.91
N VAL A 718 -14.22 60.74 -80.07
CA VAL A 718 -15.67 60.79 -80.29
C VAL A 718 -16.03 61.47 -81.62
N ALA A 719 -15.24 62.46 -82.04
CA ALA A 719 -15.42 63.16 -83.32
C ALA A 719 -14.84 62.41 -84.53
N SER A 720 -14.12 61.30 -84.31
CA SER A 720 -13.45 60.56 -85.39
C SER A 720 -14.42 59.70 -86.20
N LYS A 721 -14.06 59.46 -87.47
CA LYS A 721 -14.81 58.55 -88.34
C LYS A 721 -14.84 57.12 -87.77
N GLU A 722 -13.73 56.62 -87.23
CA GLU A 722 -13.63 55.27 -86.68
C GLU A 722 -14.59 55.08 -85.50
N PHE A 723 -14.68 56.06 -84.60
CA PHE A 723 -15.62 56.03 -83.50
C PHE A 723 -17.07 56.06 -83.98
N ALA A 724 -17.36 56.88 -85.00
CA ALA A 724 -18.67 56.92 -85.63
C ALA A 724 -19.04 55.58 -86.31
N ASP A 725 -18.06 54.85 -86.86
CA ASP A 725 -18.30 53.54 -87.46
C ASP A 725 -18.62 52.48 -86.38
N LEU A 726 -17.97 52.54 -85.21
CA LEU A 726 -18.18 51.61 -84.09
C LEU A 726 -19.45 51.91 -83.28
N TYR A 727 -19.64 53.16 -82.87
CA TYR A 727 -20.75 53.56 -82.00
C TYR A 727 -21.98 54.03 -82.79
N GLY A 728 -21.81 54.40 -84.06
CA GLY A 728 -22.83 55.01 -84.92
C GLY A 728 -22.54 56.49 -85.17
N SER A 729 -22.95 57.06 -86.31
CA SER A 729 -22.67 58.47 -86.62
C SER A 729 -23.39 59.45 -85.69
N ASN A 730 -24.49 59.03 -85.05
CA ASN A 730 -25.14 59.77 -83.97
C ASN A 730 -26.03 58.84 -83.11
N PRO A 731 -25.45 57.94 -82.30
CA PRO A 731 -26.23 56.99 -81.51
C PRO A 731 -27.11 57.70 -80.49
N THR A 732 -28.26 57.14 -80.14
CA THR A 732 -29.00 57.59 -78.95
C THR A 732 -28.12 57.40 -77.70
N ASN A 733 -28.37 58.17 -76.63
CA ASN A 733 -27.61 58.02 -75.37
C ASN A 733 -27.69 56.58 -74.83
N LEU A 734 -28.85 55.94 -74.95
CA LEU A 734 -29.03 54.52 -74.62
C LEU A 734 -28.12 53.61 -75.45
N ALA A 735 -28.13 53.75 -76.79
CA ALA A 735 -27.29 52.94 -77.66
C ALA A 735 -25.79 53.17 -77.43
N TYR A 736 -25.41 54.42 -77.11
CA TYR A 736 -24.04 54.79 -76.79
C TYR A 736 -23.55 54.13 -75.49
N ILE A 737 -24.28 54.28 -74.39
CA ILE A 737 -23.91 53.70 -73.09
C ILE A 737 -23.89 52.17 -73.16
N THR A 738 -24.90 51.54 -73.78
CA THR A 738 -24.92 50.08 -73.93
C THR A 738 -23.70 49.55 -74.69
N LYS A 739 -23.30 50.22 -75.78
CA LYS A 739 -22.07 49.86 -76.51
C LYS A 739 -20.82 50.12 -75.69
N LEU A 740 -20.77 51.21 -74.92
CA LEU A 740 -19.62 51.54 -74.08
C LEU A 740 -19.38 50.47 -73.01
N TYR A 741 -20.42 49.99 -72.33
CA TYR A 741 -20.29 48.87 -71.39
C TYR A 741 -19.78 47.59 -72.06
N ASN A 742 -20.31 47.24 -73.25
CA ASN A 742 -19.86 46.06 -73.98
C ASN A 742 -18.40 46.18 -74.47
N ASN A 743 -18.00 47.36 -74.92
CA ASN A 743 -16.68 47.57 -75.54
C ASN A 743 -15.58 47.84 -74.50
N VAL A 744 -15.90 48.47 -73.37
CA VAL A 744 -14.91 48.86 -72.36
C VAL A 744 -14.86 47.85 -71.22
N LEU A 745 -16.02 47.37 -70.78
CA LEU A 745 -16.14 46.47 -69.62
C LEU A 745 -16.46 45.03 -70.02
N HIS A 746 -16.61 44.75 -71.33
CA HIS A 746 -16.88 43.42 -71.88
C HIS A 746 -18.10 42.71 -71.28
N ARG A 747 -19.14 43.49 -70.92
CA ARG A 747 -20.37 42.97 -70.33
C ARG A 747 -21.56 43.89 -70.59
N ALA A 748 -22.76 43.33 -70.44
CA ALA A 748 -23.98 44.11 -70.45
C ALA A 748 -24.03 45.08 -69.23
N PRO A 749 -24.58 46.30 -69.41
CA PRO A 749 -24.74 47.23 -68.30
C PRO A 749 -25.74 46.70 -67.28
N GLU A 750 -25.47 46.91 -65.99
CA GLU A 750 -26.52 46.76 -64.98
C GLU A 750 -27.59 47.82 -65.19
N GLN A 751 -28.85 47.46 -64.94
CA GLN A 751 -29.99 48.37 -65.15
C GLN A 751 -29.81 49.71 -64.44
N ALA A 752 -29.35 49.70 -63.18
CA ALA A 752 -29.12 50.93 -62.41
C ALA A 752 -28.00 51.81 -62.98
N GLY A 753 -26.92 51.20 -63.49
CA GLY A 753 -25.81 51.92 -64.12
C GLY A 753 -26.23 52.52 -65.46
N LEU A 754 -26.99 51.75 -66.25
CA LEU A 754 -27.57 52.20 -67.52
C LEU A 754 -28.50 53.41 -67.30
N ASP A 755 -29.42 53.30 -66.35
CA ASP A 755 -30.40 54.34 -66.02
C ASP A 755 -29.71 55.62 -65.54
N TYR A 756 -28.66 55.49 -64.72
CA TYR A 756 -27.86 56.62 -64.26
C TYR A 756 -27.19 57.37 -65.41
N TRP A 757 -26.38 56.67 -66.23
CA TRP A 757 -25.60 57.32 -67.28
C TRP A 757 -26.49 57.91 -68.38
N VAL A 758 -27.54 57.19 -68.77
CA VAL A 758 -28.52 57.70 -69.74
C VAL A 758 -29.25 58.92 -69.16
N GLY A 759 -29.62 58.89 -67.88
CA GLY A 759 -30.26 60.01 -67.19
C GLY A 759 -29.38 61.27 -67.13
N VAL A 760 -28.10 61.13 -66.77
CA VAL A 760 -27.14 62.24 -66.71
C VAL A 760 -26.90 62.84 -68.09
N MET A 761 -26.79 62.01 -69.14
CA MET A 761 -26.61 62.51 -70.50
C MET A 761 -27.87 63.20 -71.05
N ASN A 762 -29.06 62.67 -70.76
CA ASN A 762 -30.32 63.27 -71.23
C ASN A 762 -30.62 64.62 -70.57
N SER A 763 -30.16 64.83 -69.33
CA SER A 763 -30.27 66.12 -68.63
C SER A 763 -29.18 67.13 -69.02
N GLY A 764 -28.25 66.74 -69.90
CA GLY A 764 -27.12 67.58 -70.31
C GLY A 764 -25.99 67.67 -69.27
N GLY A 765 -25.98 66.80 -68.26
CA GLY A 765 -24.99 66.79 -67.18
C GLY A 765 -23.63 66.20 -67.56
N ALA A 766 -23.53 65.48 -68.68
CA ALA A 766 -22.25 64.99 -69.22
C ALA A 766 -22.31 64.83 -70.74
N THR A 767 -21.20 65.13 -71.40
CA THR A 767 -20.97 64.87 -72.83
C THR A 767 -20.49 63.44 -73.08
N ARG A 768 -20.61 62.95 -74.32
CA ARG A 768 -20.09 61.62 -74.70
C ARG A 768 -18.59 61.46 -74.40
N SER A 769 -17.80 62.51 -74.64
CA SER A 769 -16.35 62.51 -74.36
C SER A 769 -16.02 62.47 -72.87
N GLU A 770 -16.82 63.13 -72.04
CA GLU A 770 -16.68 63.05 -70.58
C GLU A 770 -17.01 61.66 -70.05
N VAL A 771 -18.07 61.04 -70.57
CA VAL A 771 -18.43 59.67 -70.22
C VAL A 771 -17.36 58.69 -70.71
N LEU A 772 -16.84 58.82 -71.93
CA LEU A 772 -15.75 57.99 -72.43
C LEU A 772 -14.48 58.11 -71.56
N ALA A 773 -14.07 59.33 -71.23
CA ALA A 773 -12.93 59.57 -70.36
C ALA A 773 -13.15 58.94 -68.97
N PHE A 774 -14.35 59.10 -68.40
CA PHE A 774 -14.72 58.47 -67.13
C PHE A 774 -14.62 56.95 -67.19
N PHE A 775 -15.20 56.31 -68.21
CA PHE A 775 -15.16 54.85 -68.38
C PHE A 775 -13.73 54.35 -68.57
N SER A 776 -12.89 55.10 -69.29
CA SER A 776 -11.50 54.73 -69.50
C SER A 776 -10.68 54.72 -68.20
N GLU A 777 -11.04 55.55 -67.21
CA GLU A 777 -10.40 55.59 -65.89
C GLU A 777 -11.21 54.87 -64.80
N GLY A 778 -12.32 54.22 -65.15
CA GLY A 778 -13.09 53.41 -64.21
C GLY A 778 -12.24 52.28 -63.66
N THR A 779 -12.35 51.99 -62.36
CA THR A 779 -11.55 50.96 -61.67
C THR A 779 -11.54 49.62 -62.42
N GLU A 780 -12.72 49.18 -62.88
CA GLU A 780 -12.87 47.93 -63.63
C GLU A 780 -12.10 47.95 -64.97
N ASN A 781 -12.21 49.02 -65.76
CA ASN A 781 -11.45 49.15 -66.99
C ASN A 781 -9.94 49.25 -66.72
N LYS A 782 -9.53 50.04 -65.71
CA LYS A 782 -8.13 50.12 -65.30
C LYS A 782 -7.57 48.75 -65.00
N GLU A 783 -8.25 47.93 -64.21
CA GLU A 783 -7.79 46.58 -63.90
C GLU A 783 -7.68 45.68 -65.14
N LEU A 784 -8.63 45.77 -66.07
CA LEU A 784 -8.60 45.01 -67.32
C LEU A 784 -7.39 45.39 -68.18
N VAL A 785 -7.16 46.69 -68.35
CA VAL A 785 -6.11 47.21 -69.23
C VAL A 785 -4.73 47.12 -68.59
N ILE A 786 -4.56 47.53 -67.32
CA ILE A 786 -3.28 47.53 -66.59
C ILE A 786 -2.66 46.13 -66.60
N LYS A 787 -3.47 45.07 -66.45
CA LYS A 787 -2.97 43.68 -66.56
C LYS A 787 -2.32 43.39 -67.91
N THR A 788 -2.82 43.95 -69.00
CA THR A 788 -2.29 43.73 -70.36
C THR A 788 -1.00 44.51 -70.64
N ILE A 789 -0.80 45.63 -69.96
CA ILE A 789 0.37 46.50 -70.11
C ILE A 789 1.29 46.50 -68.88
N ALA A 790 1.14 45.54 -67.98
CA ALA A 790 1.84 45.48 -66.70
C ALA A 790 3.37 45.49 -66.84
N ASN A 791 3.90 45.06 -67.99
CA ASN A 791 5.33 45.06 -68.30
C ASN A 791 5.74 46.22 -69.23
N GLY A 792 4.94 47.27 -69.28
CA GLY A 792 5.03 48.37 -70.23
C GLY A 792 4.35 48.08 -71.57
N PHE A 793 4.24 49.11 -72.40
CA PHE A 793 3.64 49.04 -73.73
C PHE A 793 4.49 49.77 -74.78
N ASP A 794 4.61 49.18 -75.97
CA ASP A 794 5.38 49.76 -77.07
C ASP A 794 4.61 50.94 -77.70
N TYR A 795 5.33 51.96 -78.15
CA TYR A 795 4.79 53.02 -79.03
C TYR A 795 5.88 53.63 -79.93
N THR A 796 5.45 54.29 -81.01
CA THR A 796 6.35 55.04 -81.90
C THR A 796 6.25 56.53 -81.57
N PRO A 797 7.33 57.19 -81.12
CA PRO A 797 7.31 58.63 -80.82
C PRO A 797 6.82 59.47 -81.99
N TRP A 798 5.96 60.44 -81.67
CA TRP A 798 5.56 61.44 -82.66
C TRP A 798 6.66 62.50 -82.81
N VAL A 799 7.07 62.76 -84.06
CA VAL A 799 8.19 63.66 -84.39
C VAL A 799 7.76 64.90 -85.19
N GLY A 800 6.46 65.14 -85.36
CA GLY A 800 5.92 66.21 -86.21
C GLY A 800 5.11 65.66 -87.37
#